data_AF-C9SDF6-F1
#
_entry.id   AF-C9SDF6-F1
#
_cell.length_a   1.000
_cell.length_b   1.000
_cell.length_c   1.000
_cell.angle_alpha   90.00
_cell.angle_beta   90.00
_cell.angle_gamma   90.00
#
_symmetry.space_group_name_H-M   'P 1'
#
loop_
_entity.id
_entity.type
_entity.pdbx_description
1 polymer ?
#
loop_
_entity_poly.entity_id
_entity_poly.type
_entity_poly.pdbx_seq_one_letter_code
_entity_poly.pdbx_strand_id
1 'polypeptide(L)'
;MEASTVTCGLLLAVCALVVTAGPMAPFGKLICIACGEHEEQETEKHARDRRNNAIAMGYTRTQETNQVPLRVKNDLKTGMVDTHDLKAKVQVEMRNFFRPLRYDTFTLFNFTSTGRSNRVLPAYGKEAFRGGARTKAKYVRCSLTTSFIDFAPYHLRTPPKAYRLGFPIFSRIRERNLNLDIAKELLVYQDTMAASVTPKRPVRIGGASGGFTDRVAGIRRLAADPKVDAVVGDWLSENVMTGYGAGKARKVQSDKATTKLPLEERKKTAYYASTFLQCLEPAISEVAQNGAKLVVNAGASDTELLAEVVNDMVLGGGFDTKVAWVEGDDVTLSFKRLVAEGATFRSITDQKTLNEWGFDPICAQAYLGSLGIAEALRQGADLVICGRVSDAAPSIGIAAWWHNWGASDLDELAGALVAGHLIECSAFVTGGYYSRFKDLMKAKKHLDLGFPIAEVFSDGTCTITKEDMSNGIVNVETVTSQLVYEINGPLYFNSDVVAVLEGITLEQTGKDRVRVCGVKGLPPPPTTRCGITAHGGYQAEWHFYLVGLDIEEKCKWMEEQARFAIGEELMNRFTMVKFHVHGSSPDNPRNQELATVDFRIFAQAQDASLFDPTSVDGFARKLYETVLQSCPVSSAASTITKAMLMALQGVSRSNDIRQSAAKSYWEYFVTSIPQSVCEHRVHFLYDDKPSINIPAPPITCDYGPQDSYETEDPVPCGSFGATIEAPLGYIALGRSGDKASDANVGFFVSGAEEWDWLRSFLTINKIQELLGPEEYYGRRIDRFEMKNIRAVHFLLKDHLDRGYNSGSKLDTLAKNLCEYLRAKHVPIPRKFLQKGHL
;
A
#
# COMPACT_ATOMS: atom_id res chain seq x y z
N MET A 1 -32.66 39.59 66.91
CA MET A 1 -31.99 39.92 65.64
C MET A 1 -32.40 38.87 64.61
N GLU A 2 -33.68 38.74 64.22
CA GLU A 2 -34.57 39.73 63.53
C GLU A 2 -34.14 39.90 62.06
N ALA A 3 -34.93 39.49 61.05
CA ALA A 3 -36.22 40.03 60.56
C ALA A 3 -36.02 41.34 59.75
N SER A 4 -36.63 41.61 58.58
CA SER A 4 -37.82 41.05 57.87
C SER A 4 -37.55 40.96 56.34
N THR A 5 -38.16 40.16 55.44
CA THR A 5 -39.56 39.75 55.09
C THR A 5 -40.33 40.73 54.16
N VAL A 6 -41.19 40.19 53.25
CA VAL A 6 -42.27 40.86 52.43
C VAL A 6 -41.86 41.52 51.07
N THR A 7 -42.47 41.29 49.88
CA THR A 7 -43.03 40.07 49.20
C THR A 7 -43.43 40.29 47.70
N CYS A 8 -43.45 39.19 46.93
CA CYS A 8 -44.40 38.80 45.84
C CYS A 8 -44.48 39.43 44.43
N GLY A 9 -44.33 38.54 43.41
CA GLY A 9 -45.20 38.42 42.23
C GLY A 9 -44.52 38.56 40.84
N LEU A 10 -44.87 37.82 39.77
CA LEU A 10 -45.59 36.54 39.60
C LEU A 10 -45.37 36.02 38.12
N LEU A 11 -45.86 34.81 37.75
CA LEU A 11 -45.80 34.16 36.40
C LEU A 11 -44.40 33.69 35.88
N LEU A 12 -44.29 32.72 34.95
CA LEU A 12 -44.97 31.41 34.77
C LEU A 12 -44.13 30.49 33.83
N ALA A 13 -44.61 29.28 33.53
CA ALA A 13 -43.82 28.13 33.03
C ALA A 13 -43.83 27.91 31.49
N VAL A 14 -43.28 26.75 31.08
CA VAL A 14 -43.38 26.03 29.78
C VAL A 14 -42.33 26.35 28.70
N CYS A 15 -41.50 25.36 28.38
CA CYS A 15 -41.40 24.81 27.01
C CYS A 15 -40.70 23.44 26.96
N ALA A 16 -41.12 22.57 26.03
CA ALA A 16 -40.52 21.27 25.71
C ALA A 16 -40.93 20.82 24.28
N LEU A 17 -40.38 19.68 23.83
CA LEU A 17 -40.76 18.86 22.65
C LEU A 17 -40.34 19.31 21.23
N VAL A 18 -40.26 18.29 20.35
CA VAL A 18 -40.00 18.26 18.88
C VAL A 18 -38.61 18.81 18.45
N VAL A 19 -37.87 18.27 17.46
CA VAL A 19 -38.22 17.41 16.29
C VAL A 19 -37.24 16.24 16.09
N THR A 20 -37.73 15.13 15.49
CA THR A 20 -36.98 13.95 15.03
C THR A 20 -36.94 13.83 13.50
N ALA A 21 -35.79 13.41 12.95
CA ALA A 21 -35.59 12.77 11.63
C ALA A 21 -35.92 13.55 10.32
N GLY A 22 -35.30 13.12 9.20
CA GLY A 22 -35.63 13.56 7.83
C GLY A 22 -34.40 13.88 6.93
N PRO A 23 -34.27 13.34 5.69
CA PRO A 23 -33.06 13.51 4.86
C PRO A 23 -33.27 14.20 3.48
N MET A 24 -32.14 14.40 2.78
CA MET A 24 -31.95 14.68 1.33
C MET A 24 -32.21 16.10 0.75
N ALA A 25 -31.11 16.63 0.18
CA ALA A 25 -30.86 17.24 -1.14
C ALA A 25 -31.97 17.20 -2.26
N PRO A 26 -31.78 17.79 -3.48
CA PRO A 26 -30.66 18.60 -4.04
C PRO A 26 -31.06 19.86 -4.89
N PHE A 27 -30.06 20.60 -5.42
CA PHE A 27 -30.10 21.60 -6.54
C PHE A 27 -31.06 22.84 -6.43
N GLY A 28 -30.82 23.99 -7.08
CA GLY A 28 -29.64 24.45 -7.85
C GLY A 28 -30.00 25.53 -8.90
N LYS A 29 -28.99 26.31 -9.37
CA LYS A 29 -29.08 27.37 -10.43
C LYS A 29 -29.87 28.64 -9.99
N LEU A 30 -29.85 29.79 -10.68
CA LEU A 30 -29.46 30.14 -12.06
C LEU A 30 -29.08 31.65 -12.21
N ILE A 31 -28.15 31.99 -13.13
CA ILE A 31 -27.91 33.33 -13.76
C ILE A 31 -27.43 34.49 -12.83
N CYS A 32 -26.44 35.38 -13.10
CA CYS A 32 -25.63 35.86 -14.25
C CYS A 32 -25.87 37.37 -14.57
N ILE A 33 -24.95 38.00 -15.33
CA ILE A 33 -24.99 39.36 -15.93
C ILE A 33 -24.40 40.54 -15.09
N ALA A 34 -23.05 40.59 -15.06
CA ALA A 34 -22.18 41.57 -15.75
C ALA A 34 -22.05 43.09 -15.37
N CYS A 35 -20.92 43.65 -15.84
CA CYS A 35 -20.54 45.06 -16.12
C CYS A 35 -19.98 45.97 -15.01
N GLY A 36 -19.04 46.86 -15.41
CA GLY A 36 -18.36 47.89 -14.59
C GLY A 36 -17.10 47.37 -13.88
N GLU A 37 -15.90 47.30 -14.46
CA GLU A 37 -15.04 48.31 -15.13
C GLU A 37 -14.30 49.29 -14.21
N HIS A 38 -13.04 49.58 -14.58
CA HIS A 38 -12.06 50.52 -13.98
C HIS A 38 -11.59 50.18 -12.54
N GLU A 39 -10.28 50.00 -12.29
CA GLU A 39 -9.17 50.99 -12.31
C GLU A 39 -9.31 52.03 -11.18
N GLU A 40 -8.25 52.42 -10.46
CA GLU A 40 -6.82 52.13 -10.59
C GLU A 40 -6.10 52.37 -9.24
N GLN A 41 -4.94 51.73 -9.01
CA GLN A 41 -3.83 52.22 -8.14
C GLN A 41 -4.15 52.42 -6.61
N GLU A 42 -3.22 52.54 -5.66
CA GLU A 42 -1.74 52.50 -5.67
C GLU A 42 -1.15 51.97 -4.33
N THR A 43 0.11 51.53 -4.36
CA THR A 43 1.13 51.48 -3.27
C THR A 43 0.82 51.05 -1.81
N GLU A 44 1.48 49.94 -1.42
CA GLU A 44 2.49 49.84 -0.34
C GLU A 44 2.16 49.87 1.18
N LYS A 45 2.63 48.77 1.82
CA LYS A 45 3.40 48.68 3.09
C LYS A 45 2.76 48.89 4.49
N HIS A 46 2.86 47.78 5.24
CA HIS A 46 3.35 47.68 6.65
C HIS A 46 2.39 47.91 7.85
N ALA A 47 1.77 46.79 8.23
CA ALA A 47 2.09 46.05 9.47
C ALA A 47 1.38 46.37 10.83
N ARG A 48 0.88 45.25 11.40
CA ARG A 48 0.63 44.88 12.82
C ARG A 48 -0.79 44.92 13.42
N ASP A 49 -1.02 43.81 14.13
CA ASP A 49 -1.89 43.54 15.29
C ASP A 49 -3.44 43.62 15.22
N ARG A 50 -4.00 42.43 14.95
CA ARG A 50 -4.84 41.64 15.88
C ARG A 50 -6.17 42.21 16.43
N ARG A 51 -7.23 41.44 16.12
CA ARG A 51 -8.45 41.18 16.92
C ARG A 51 -9.49 42.31 17.01
N ASN A 52 -10.38 42.33 16.02
CA ASN A 52 -11.74 42.85 16.19
C ASN A 52 -12.56 41.99 17.17
N ASN A 53 -13.59 42.59 17.77
CA ASN A 53 -14.72 41.87 18.38
C ASN A 53 -15.97 42.76 18.41
N ALA A 54 -17.14 42.11 18.46
CA ALA A 54 -18.47 42.63 18.86
C ALA A 54 -19.33 43.48 17.89
N ILE A 55 -20.66 43.33 18.10
CA ILE A 55 -21.83 44.15 17.68
C ILE A 55 -22.20 44.05 16.18
N ALA A 56 -23.34 43.53 15.70
CA ALA A 56 -24.70 43.18 16.21
C ALA A 56 -25.83 44.18 15.85
N MET A 57 -27.09 43.75 16.07
CA MET A 57 -28.38 44.29 15.55
C MET A 57 -28.69 43.92 14.08
N GLY A 58 -29.95 43.72 13.67
CA GLY A 58 -31.21 43.67 14.44
C GLY A 58 -32.45 43.70 13.53
N TYR A 59 -33.44 42.82 13.73
CA TYR A 59 -34.61 42.65 12.84
C TYR A 59 -35.95 43.10 13.44
N THR A 60 -36.69 43.93 12.69
CA THR A 60 -38.16 44.14 12.68
C THR A 60 -38.50 44.76 11.32
N ARG A 61 -39.59 44.52 10.60
CA ARG A 61 -40.89 43.80 10.80
C ARG A 61 -41.33 43.26 9.38
N THR A 62 -42.54 42.84 8.95
CA THR A 62 -43.96 42.89 9.42
C THR A 62 -44.81 41.80 8.69
N GLN A 63 -46.02 41.52 9.21
CA GLN A 63 -47.35 41.34 8.55
C GLN A 63 -47.48 41.09 7.01
N GLU A 64 -48.46 40.31 6.47
CA GLU A 64 -49.51 39.41 7.03
C GLU A 64 -50.24 38.58 5.92
N THR A 65 -51.24 37.74 6.30
CA THR A 65 -52.40 37.21 5.52
C THR A 65 -52.32 36.09 4.43
N ASN A 66 -52.92 34.93 4.80
CA ASN A 66 -54.03 34.18 4.16
C ASN A 66 -53.98 33.45 2.78
N GLN A 67 -54.09 32.11 2.90
CA GLN A 67 -55.08 31.18 2.28
C GLN A 67 -55.07 30.80 0.78
N VAL A 68 -55.33 29.51 0.53
CA VAL A 68 -55.61 28.85 -0.78
C VAL A 68 -56.76 27.82 -0.59
N PRO A 69 -57.71 27.64 -1.53
CA PRO A 69 -58.93 26.84 -1.33
C PRO A 69 -58.88 25.37 -1.84
N LEU A 70 -59.92 24.61 -1.47
CA LEU A 70 -60.15 23.17 -1.77
C LEU A 70 -61.09 22.91 -2.96
N ARG A 71 -60.86 21.81 -3.71
CA ARG A 71 -61.85 20.74 -4.12
C ARG A 71 -61.16 19.73 -5.08
N VAL A 72 -61.37 18.39 -5.13
CA VAL A 72 -62.27 17.35 -4.52
C VAL A 72 -63.18 16.66 -5.55
N LYS A 73 -63.34 15.32 -5.41
CA LYS A 73 -64.18 14.30 -6.10
C LYS A 73 -63.44 13.39 -7.09
N ASN A 74 -63.78 12.10 -7.30
CA ASN A 74 -64.61 11.04 -6.62
C ASN A 74 -64.24 9.67 -7.32
N ASP A 75 -64.72 8.44 -7.05
CA ASP A 75 -65.73 7.83 -6.16
C ASP A 75 -65.52 6.28 -6.06
N LEU A 76 -65.87 5.63 -4.93
CA LEU A 76 -66.30 4.18 -4.80
C LEU A 76 -65.24 3.08 -5.16
N LYS A 77 -65.26 1.78 -4.74
CA LYS A 77 -65.96 0.89 -3.77
C LYS A 77 -65.23 -0.49 -3.80
N THR A 78 -65.26 -1.47 -2.87
CA THR A 78 -65.60 -1.65 -1.42
C THR A 78 -65.03 -3.01 -0.98
N GLY A 79 -64.75 -3.26 0.32
CA GLY A 79 -64.39 -4.60 0.83
C GLY A 79 -64.28 -4.69 2.37
N MET A 80 -65.02 -5.62 2.98
CA MET A 80 -65.05 -6.01 4.40
C MET A 80 -63.93 -7.06 4.71
N VAL A 81 -63.55 -7.49 5.92
CA VAL A 81 -63.91 -7.30 7.36
C VAL A 81 -62.68 -7.85 8.16
N ASP A 82 -62.29 -7.45 9.37
CA ASP A 82 -62.50 -6.24 10.19
C ASP A 82 -61.43 -6.21 11.33
N THR A 83 -61.73 -5.65 12.51
CA THR A 83 -60.83 -5.54 13.68
C THR A 83 -61.49 -6.03 14.98
N HIS A 84 -60.69 -6.32 16.03
CA HIS A 84 -61.18 -6.35 17.41
C HIS A 84 -60.17 -5.77 18.41
N ASP A 85 -60.68 -4.80 19.17
CA ASP A 85 -60.30 -4.34 20.50
C ASP A 85 -58.81 -4.12 20.86
N LEU A 86 -58.42 -2.85 21.03
CA LEU A 86 -58.23 -2.32 22.40
C LEU A 86 -58.23 -0.78 22.42
N LYS A 87 -59.27 -0.17 23.02
CA LYS A 87 -59.22 1.26 23.39
C LYS A 87 -60.13 1.62 24.56
N ALA A 88 -59.77 1.19 25.77
CA ALA A 88 -60.50 1.54 26.99
C ALA A 88 -59.59 1.75 28.22
N LYS A 89 -59.88 2.83 28.97
CA LYS A 89 -59.61 3.03 30.40
C LYS A 89 -58.13 3.07 30.87
N VAL A 90 -57.58 4.29 30.89
CA VAL A 90 -56.58 4.71 31.90
C VAL A 90 -57.17 5.87 32.71
N GLN A 91 -57.49 5.64 33.97
CA GLN A 91 -57.82 6.65 34.98
C GLN A 91 -57.76 6.02 36.38
N VAL A 92 -57.43 6.79 37.43
CA VAL A 92 -57.33 6.38 38.85
C VAL A 92 -56.11 5.46 39.13
N GLU A 93 -55.20 5.72 40.09
CA GLU A 93 -55.09 6.80 41.09
C GLU A 93 -53.61 7.12 41.44
N MET A 94 -53.36 8.27 42.10
CA MET A 94 -52.11 8.56 42.82
C MET A 94 -52.29 8.32 44.33
N ARG A 95 -51.35 7.63 44.99
CA ARG A 95 -50.82 7.98 46.34
C ARG A 95 -49.77 7.00 46.87
N ASN A 96 -48.65 7.55 47.34
CA ASN A 96 -47.96 7.29 48.62
C ASN A 96 -46.43 7.37 48.51
N PHE A 97 -45.86 8.54 48.80
CA PHE A 97 -44.45 8.71 49.11
C PHE A 97 -44.26 9.87 50.09
N PHE A 98 -43.89 9.60 51.35
CA PHE A 98 -43.26 10.56 52.27
C PHE A 98 -42.86 9.90 53.61
N ARG A 99 -41.56 9.88 53.92
CA ARG A 99 -41.02 10.12 55.28
C ARG A 99 -39.51 10.44 55.21
N PRO A 100 -38.91 11.25 56.12
CA PRO A 100 -37.63 11.92 55.86
C PRO A 100 -36.57 11.79 56.99
N LEU A 101 -35.46 12.54 56.84
CA LEU A 101 -34.38 12.84 57.82
C LEU A 101 -33.32 11.72 57.96
N ARG A 102 -32.05 12.01 58.30
CA ARG A 102 -31.44 13.22 58.92
C ARG A 102 -30.17 13.72 58.20
N TYR A 103 -29.74 14.94 58.56
CA TYR A 103 -28.36 15.42 58.47
C TYR A 103 -27.68 15.32 59.84
N ASP A 104 -26.35 15.24 59.87
CA ASP A 104 -25.50 15.61 61.01
C ASP A 104 -24.28 16.41 60.50
N THR A 105 -23.58 17.12 61.40
CA THR A 105 -22.86 18.37 61.07
C THR A 105 -21.33 18.36 61.22
N PHE A 106 -20.70 19.29 60.50
CA PHE A 106 -19.42 19.99 60.75
C PHE A 106 -18.46 19.47 61.84
N THR A 107 -17.18 19.40 61.46
CA THR A 107 -16.11 20.06 62.23
C THR A 107 -15.10 20.66 61.25
N LEU A 108 -14.59 21.86 61.54
CA LEU A 108 -13.65 22.59 60.69
C LEU A 108 -12.58 23.23 61.60
N PHE A 109 -11.32 22.84 61.44
CA PHE A 109 -10.19 23.43 62.15
C PHE A 109 -9.28 24.19 61.19
N ASN A 110 -9.23 25.52 61.36
CA ASN A 110 -8.19 26.37 60.80
C ASN A 110 -7.10 26.59 61.86
N PHE A 111 -5.84 26.60 61.44
CA PHE A 111 -4.78 27.36 62.10
C PHE A 111 -3.83 27.94 61.06
N THR A 112 -3.26 29.11 61.35
CA THR A 112 -2.56 29.96 60.39
C THR A 112 -1.23 30.48 60.94
N SER A 113 -0.28 30.82 60.04
CA SER A 113 0.95 31.59 60.31
C SER A 113 2.03 30.87 61.17
N THR A 114 3.32 31.24 61.22
CA THR A 114 4.23 32.03 60.33
C THR A 114 5.71 31.75 60.71
N GLY A 115 6.69 32.09 59.86
CA GLY A 115 7.94 32.71 60.38
C GLY A 115 9.33 32.03 60.21
N ARG A 116 10.05 32.42 59.15
CA ARG A 116 11.49 32.84 59.12
C ARG A 116 12.63 32.00 59.76
N SER A 117 13.49 31.47 58.87
CA SER A 117 14.88 31.94 58.57
C SER A 117 16.15 31.13 58.96
N ASN A 118 17.19 31.39 58.14
CA ASN A 118 18.66 31.32 58.35
C ASN A 118 19.48 30.01 58.11
N ARG A 119 20.29 30.08 57.03
CA ARG A 119 21.73 29.74 56.87
C ARG A 119 22.32 28.43 57.44
N VAL A 120 23.15 27.76 56.63
CA VAL A 120 24.63 27.73 56.75
C VAL A 120 25.28 27.02 55.53
N LEU A 121 26.54 27.37 55.22
CA LEU A 121 27.45 26.69 54.26
C LEU A 121 28.62 26.06 55.03
N PRO A 122 29.23 24.99 54.50
CA PRO A 122 30.67 25.11 54.20
C PRO A 122 31.07 24.54 52.81
N ALA A 123 32.36 24.62 52.49
CA ALA A 123 32.94 24.26 51.19
C ALA A 123 34.30 23.51 51.38
N TYR A 124 35.14 23.52 50.33
CA TYR A 124 36.46 22.85 50.17
C TYR A 124 36.40 21.38 49.70
N GLY A 125 37.36 20.87 48.91
CA GLY A 125 38.65 21.46 48.46
C GLY A 125 38.97 21.30 46.96
N LYS A 126 40.19 21.70 46.55
CA LYS A 126 40.73 21.63 45.18
C LYS A 126 42.15 21.03 45.18
N GLU A 127 42.53 20.38 44.08
CA GLU A 127 43.85 20.44 43.40
C GLU A 127 43.72 19.68 42.06
N ALA A 128 44.15 20.09 40.85
CA ALA A 128 44.92 21.21 40.28
C ALA A 128 46.45 21.02 40.11
N PHE A 129 46.93 20.82 38.87
CA PHE A 129 47.95 21.70 38.26
C PHE A 129 48.27 21.48 36.75
N ARG A 130 48.45 22.61 36.03
CA ARG A 130 49.28 22.91 34.82
C ARG A 130 49.19 22.05 33.53
N GLY A 131 49.28 22.63 32.32
CA GLY A 131 49.34 24.06 31.95
C GLY A 131 49.84 24.35 30.51
N GLY A 132 49.58 25.56 30.00
CA GLY A 132 49.96 26.04 28.64
C GLY A 132 48.77 25.97 27.65
N ALA A 133 48.27 27.01 26.97
CA ALA A 133 48.83 28.21 26.32
C ALA A 133 49.65 27.89 25.03
N ARG A 134 49.47 28.55 23.87
CA ARG A 134 48.75 29.81 23.53
C ARG A 134 48.40 29.88 22.01
N THR A 135 47.50 30.81 21.65
CA THR A 135 47.26 31.51 20.35
C THR A 135 48.32 31.38 19.22
N LYS A 136 48.02 31.50 17.91
CA LYS A 136 47.08 32.43 17.20
C LYS A 136 46.83 32.01 15.73
N ALA A 137 45.90 32.65 15.01
CA ALA A 137 45.46 32.27 13.65
C ALA A 137 46.03 33.11 12.48
N LYS A 138 45.91 32.61 11.22
CA LYS A 138 45.70 33.41 9.97
C LYS A 138 45.26 32.56 8.75
N TYR A 139 44.64 33.23 7.76
CA TYR A 139 44.23 32.71 6.43
C TYR A 139 45.35 32.77 5.38
N VAL A 140 45.24 32.08 4.23
CA VAL A 140 45.21 32.67 2.85
C VAL A 140 45.04 31.62 1.70
N ARG A 141 44.53 32.11 0.55
CA ARG A 141 44.12 31.53 -0.75
C ARG A 141 44.90 30.37 -1.39
N CYS A 142 44.13 29.40 -1.92
CA CYS A 142 43.92 29.05 -3.36
C CYS A 142 44.96 29.46 -4.46
N SER A 143 45.32 28.50 -5.32
CA SER A 143 45.71 28.67 -6.74
C SER A 143 45.45 27.38 -7.57
N LEU A 144 45.66 27.39 -8.90
CA LEU A 144 45.15 26.42 -9.89
C LEU A 144 46.24 25.81 -10.83
N THR A 145 45.80 24.93 -11.77
CA THR A 145 46.33 24.61 -13.13
C THR A 145 47.55 23.67 -13.39
N THR A 146 47.26 22.57 -14.14
CA THR A 146 48.05 21.92 -15.25
C THR A 146 49.43 21.24 -14.93
N SER A 147 50.00 20.25 -15.66
CA SER A 147 49.92 19.80 -17.09
C SER A 147 50.35 18.31 -17.36
N PHE A 148 49.69 17.63 -18.31
CA PHE A 148 50.16 16.77 -19.44
C PHE A 148 51.25 15.64 -19.41
N ILE A 149 51.04 14.63 -20.32
CA ILE A 149 52.02 13.77 -21.10
C ILE A 149 52.71 12.59 -20.35
N ASP A 150 53.04 11.38 -20.88
CA ASP A 150 53.31 10.85 -22.26
C ASP A 150 52.87 9.36 -22.55
N PHE A 151 53.34 8.75 -23.66
CA PHE A 151 52.98 7.49 -24.35
C PHE A 151 53.57 6.11 -23.85
N ALA A 152 53.13 5.01 -24.50
CA ALA A 152 53.45 3.57 -24.30
C ALA A 152 54.65 3.05 -25.18
N PRO A 153 54.91 1.74 -25.51
CA PRO A 153 54.30 0.43 -25.16
C PRO A 153 55.32 -0.74 -24.89
N TYR A 154 54.88 -2.01 -24.76
CA TYR A 154 55.42 -3.24 -25.46
C TYR A 154 54.64 -4.55 -25.10
N HIS A 155 55.07 -5.75 -25.56
CA HIS A 155 54.18 -6.87 -25.92
C HIS A 155 54.70 -8.31 -25.61
N LEU A 156 53.78 -9.31 -25.63
CA LEU A 156 53.94 -10.78 -25.88
C LEU A 156 54.57 -11.76 -24.83
N ARG A 157 53.76 -12.73 -24.33
CA ARG A 157 53.79 -14.19 -24.70
C ARG A 157 52.77 -15.07 -23.93
N THR A 158 52.58 -16.32 -24.39
CA THR A 158 51.48 -17.27 -24.05
C THR A 158 51.96 -18.66 -23.54
N PRO A 159 51.07 -19.53 -22.97
CA PRO A 159 51.44 -20.73 -22.19
C PRO A 159 51.29 -22.10 -22.90
N PRO A 160 51.77 -23.22 -22.29
CA PRO A 160 51.37 -24.61 -22.60
C PRO A 160 50.08 -25.01 -21.82
N LYS A 161 49.18 -25.93 -22.23
CA LYS A 161 49.20 -27.22 -22.99
C LYS A 161 49.70 -28.45 -22.18
N ALA A 162 49.09 -29.65 -22.26
CA ALA A 162 47.83 -30.10 -22.90
C ALA A 162 47.48 -31.58 -22.50
N TYR A 163 46.52 -32.16 -23.26
CA TYR A 163 46.24 -33.59 -23.58
C TYR A 163 45.08 -34.29 -22.81
N ARG A 164 44.39 -35.32 -23.35
CA ARG A 164 43.61 -35.53 -24.63
C ARG A 164 43.43 -37.04 -24.91
N LEU A 165 42.21 -37.52 -25.25
CA LEU A 165 41.85 -38.68 -26.13
C LEU A 165 40.30 -38.92 -26.05
N GLY A 166 39.58 -39.50 -27.03
CA GLY A 166 39.96 -40.13 -28.31
C GLY A 166 38.84 -40.14 -29.40
N PHE A 167 39.13 -40.83 -30.52
CA PHE A 167 38.38 -40.91 -31.82
C PHE A 167 37.80 -42.35 -32.03
N PRO A 168 37.17 -42.83 -33.17
CA PRO A 168 37.20 -42.42 -34.62
C PRO A 168 35.82 -42.23 -35.34
N ILE A 169 35.67 -41.39 -36.39
CA ILE A 169 35.94 -41.57 -37.87
C ILE A 169 35.05 -42.67 -38.50
N PHE A 170 34.32 -42.52 -39.63
CA PHE A 170 34.48 -41.72 -40.89
C PHE A 170 33.15 -41.00 -41.28
N SER A 171 32.62 -40.69 -42.50
CA SER A 171 32.93 -40.72 -43.99
C SER A 171 31.75 -40.03 -44.76
N ARG A 172 31.75 -39.60 -46.05
CA ARG A 172 32.72 -39.09 -47.07
C ARG A 172 31.94 -38.80 -48.41
N ILE A 173 32.49 -38.04 -49.39
CA ILE A 173 32.02 -37.87 -50.83
C ILE A 173 30.77 -36.97 -51.04
N ARG A 174 30.67 -35.98 -51.98
CA ARG A 174 31.59 -35.34 -52.96
C ARG A 174 31.06 -33.95 -53.42
N GLU A 175 31.97 -33.05 -53.85
CA GLU A 175 31.90 -32.02 -54.94
C GLU A 175 30.63 -31.15 -55.16
N ARG A 176 30.68 -29.88 -55.61
CA ARG A 176 31.75 -29.12 -56.30
C ARG A 176 31.63 -27.60 -56.05
N ASN A 177 32.70 -26.84 -56.28
CA ASN A 177 32.76 -25.40 -56.00
C ASN A 177 31.95 -24.52 -56.97
N LEU A 178 31.13 -23.64 -56.41
CA LEU A 178 30.80 -22.30 -56.92
C LEU A 178 30.88 -21.32 -55.71
N ASN A 179 30.76 -20.01 -55.95
CA ASN A 179 30.61 -18.97 -54.92
C ASN A 179 31.87 -18.65 -54.05
N LEU A 180 32.96 -18.23 -54.68
CA LEU A 180 34.05 -17.50 -53.98
C LEU A 180 33.92 -15.96 -54.08
N ASP A 181 33.18 -15.44 -55.06
CA ASP A 181 32.91 -14.01 -55.21
C ASP A 181 31.65 -13.57 -54.45
N ILE A 182 30.57 -14.37 -54.49
CA ILE A 182 29.38 -14.18 -53.63
C ILE A 182 29.76 -14.15 -52.14
N ALA A 183 30.79 -14.91 -51.72
CA ALA A 183 31.29 -14.88 -50.35
C ALA A 183 31.94 -13.53 -49.97
N LYS A 184 32.50 -12.77 -50.93
CA LYS A 184 33.04 -11.43 -50.71
C LYS A 184 31.95 -10.37 -50.70
N GLU A 185 30.97 -10.47 -51.59
CA GLU A 185 29.79 -9.59 -51.55
C GLU A 185 29.02 -9.76 -50.24
N LEU A 186 28.82 -10.99 -49.75
CA LEU A 186 28.17 -11.25 -48.45
C LEU A 186 28.96 -10.72 -47.25
N LEU A 187 30.30 -10.80 -47.25
CA LEU A 187 31.10 -10.19 -46.19
C LEU A 187 30.98 -8.65 -46.19
N VAL A 188 31.02 -8.02 -47.38
CA VAL A 188 30.76 -6.57 -47.50
C VAL A 188 29.32 -6.21 -47.11
N TYR A 189 28.34 -7.08 -47.38
CA TYR A 189 26.94 -6.89 -46.95
C TYR A 189 26.74 -7.02 -45.44
N GLN A 190 27.51 -7.88 -44.76
CA GLN A 190 27.48 -8.00 -43.30
C GLN A 190 28.15 -6.80 -42.61
N ASP A 191 29.33 -6.38 -43.09
CA ASP A 191 30.02 -5.20 -42.54
C ASP A 191 29.28 -3.88 -42.84
N THR A 192 28.46 -3.80 -43.90
CA THR A 192 27.60 -2.63 -44.18
C THR A 192 26.23 -2.67 -43.50
N MET A 193 25.79 -3.82 -42.97
CA MET A 193 24.67 -3.88 -42.03
C MET A 193 25.08 -3.51 -40.59
N ALA A 194 26.37 -3.52 -40.28
CA ALA A 194 26.94 -2.92 -39.07
C ALA A 194 27.07 -1.37 -39.15
N ALA A 195 26.29 -0.71 -40.01
CA ALA A 195 26.33 0.73 -40.25
C ALA A 195 25.81 1.56 -39.07
N SER A 196 26.71 1.80 -38.10
CA SER A 196 26.66 2.89 -37.12
C SER A 196 25.27 3.22 -36.56
N VAL A 197 24.68 2.28 -35.83
CA VAL A 197 23.69 2.64 -34.81
C VAL A 197 24.44 3.48 -33.76
N THR A 198 24.36 4.81 -33.87
CA THR A 198 24.72 5.69 -32.75
C THR A 198 23.90 5.22 -31.55
N PRO A 199 24.51 4.75 -30.46
CA PRO A 199 23.77 4.08 -29.40
C PRO A 199 22.73 5.04 -28.83
N LYS A 200 21.44 4.66 -28.95
CA LYS A 200 20.35 5.42 -28.36
C LYS A 200 20.67 5.63 -26.88
N ARG A 201 20.63 6.88 -26.43
CA ARG A 201 20.75 7.16 -25.00
C ARG A 201 19.67 6.38 -24.24
N PRO A 202 19.93 5.95 -22.99
CA PRO A 202 18.90 5.32 -22.18
C PRO A 202 17.69 6.25 -22.04
N VAL A 203 16.51 5.63 -21.95
CA VAL A 203 15.29 6.32 -21.54
C VAL A 203 15.29 6.47 -20.02
N ARG A 204 14.87 7.63 -19.53
CA ARG A 204 14.88 8.01 -18.13
C ARG A 204 13.44 8.03 -17.60
N ILE A 205 13.05 6.93 -16.95
CA ILE A 205 11.69 6.65 -16.48
C ILE A 205 11.61 6.94 -14.98
N GLY A 206 10.80 7.90 -14.56
CA GLY A 206 10.59 8.25 -13.14
C GLY A 206 9.39 7.55 -12.51
N GLY A 207 9.57 6.90 -11.36
CA GLY A 207 8.48 6.27 -10.59
C GLY A 207 7.82 7.25 -9.63
N ALA A 208 6.60 7.73 -9.92
CA ALA A 208 5.92 8.81 -9.20
C ALA A 208 4.98 8.37 -8.08
N SER A 209 4.47 7.14 -8.10
CA SER A 209 3.48 6.62 -7.16
C SER A 209 3.57 5.10 -7.06
N GLY A 210 3.62 4.59 -5.84
CA GLY A 210 3.43 3.16 -5.51
C GLY A 210 2.04 2.83 -4.97
N GLY A 211 1.06 3.72 -5.13
CA GLY A 211 -0.33 3.50 -4.74
C GLY A 211 -1.06 4.77 -4.32
N PHE A 212 -2.38 4.67 -4.12
CA PHE A 212 -3.29 5.80 -3.83
C PHE A 212 -2.98 6.64 -2.57
N THR A 213 -1.97 6.24 -1.77
CA THR A 213 -1.52 6.89 -0.52
C THR A 213 -0.18 7.63 -0.65
N ASP A 214 0.51 7.56 -1.80
CA ASP A 214 1.79 8.23 -2.00
C ASP A 214 1.65 9.77 -2.16
N ARG A 215 2.78 10.45 -2.20
CA ARG A 215 2.89 11.91 -2.20
C ARG A 215 2.40 12.50 -3.53
N VAL A 216 1.30 13.24 -3.46
CA VAL A 216 0.65 14.01 -4.55
C VAL A 216 1.63 14.75 -5.48
N ALA A 217 2.76 15.23 -4.97
CA ALA A 217 3.76 15.96 -5.75
C ALA A 217 4.63 15.09 -6.69
N GLY A 218 4.47 13.76 -6.71
CA GLY A 218 5.35 12.84 -7.45
C GLY A 218 5.41 13.08 -8.95
N ILE A 219 4.26 13.12 -9.62
CA ILE A 219 4.19 13.37 -11.08
C ILE A 219 4.84 14.71 -11.40
N ARG A 220 4.43 15.76 -10.68
CA ARG A 220 4.91 17.13 -10.87
C ARG A 220 6.43 17.25 -10.74
N ARG A 221 7.02 16.67 -9.70
CA ARG A 221 8.46 16.76 -9.43
C ARG A 221 9.31 16.08 -10.50
N LEU A 222 8.89 14.89 -10.95
CA LEU A 222 9.59 14.15 -11.99
C LEU A 222 9.42 14.82 -13.35
N ALA A 223 8.21 15.25 -13.71
CA ALA A 223 7.94 15.98 -14.95
C ALA A 223 8.65 17.35 -15.01
N ALA A 224 8.99 17.95 -13.87
CA ALA A 224 9.73 19.21 -13.80
C ALA A 224 11.24 19.10 -14.12
N ASP A 225 11.84 17.89 -14.08
CA ASP A 225 13.21 17.68 -14.54
C ASP A 225 13.22 17.38 -16.06
N PRO A 226 13.73 18.28 -16.92
CA PRO A 226 13.77 18.05 -18.37
C PRO A 226 14.74 16.92 -18.79
N LYS A 227 15.39 16.25 -17.84
CA LYS A 227 16.10 14.97 -18.07
C LYS A 227 15.18 13.75 -17.94
N VAL A 228 13.94 13.87 -17.46
CA VAL A 228 13.01 12.73 -17.32
C VAL A 228 12.20 12.62 -18.59
N ASP A 229 12.38 11.53 -19.34
CA ASP A 229 11.70 11.30 -20.61
C ASP A 229 10.23 10.89 -20.41
N ALA A 230 9.98 10.17 -19.31
CA ALA A 230 8.67 9.69 -18.97
C ALA A 230 8.50 9.45 -17.47
N VAL A 231 7.25 9.51 -17.02
CA VAL A 231 6.81 9.31 -15.65
C VAL A 231 5.81 8.14 -15.64
N VAL A 232 5.98 7.24 -14.68
CA VAL A 232 5.05 6.12 -14.41
C VAL A 232 4.47 6.25 -13.01
N GLY A 233 3.31 5.66 -12.77
CA GLY A 233 2.81 5.50 -11.41
C GLY A 233 1.69 4.47 -11.30
N ASP A 234 1.70 3.78 -10.16
CA ASP A 234 0.71 2.80 -9.77
C ASP A 234 -0.33 3.44 -8.84
N TRP A 235 -1.60 3.08 -9.03
CA TRP A 235 -2.72 3.37 -8.14
C TRP A 235 -3.56 2.12 -7.80
N LEU A 236 -3.27 0.96 -8.38
CA LEU A 236 -4.05 -0.28 -8.25
C LEU A 236 -3.32 -1.36 -7.46
N SER A 237 -4.00 -1.85 -6.44
CA SER A 237 -3.67 -3.05 -5.69
C SER A 237 -4.95 -3.86 -5.46
N GLU A 238 -4.82 -5.13 -5.08
CA GLU A 238 -5.98 -5.99 -4.80
C GLU A 238 -6.93 -5.40 -3.75
N ASN A 239 -6.41 -4.63 -2.81
CA ASN A 239 -7.13 -3.75 -1.89
C ASN A 239 -8.21 -2.91 -2.61
N VAL A 240 -7.81 -2.08 -3.56
CA VAL A 240 -8.71 -1.10 -4.21
C VAL A 240 -9.47 -1.69 -5.40
N MET A 241 -8.89 -2.66 -6.11
CA MET A 241 -9.52 -3.30 -7.27
C MET A 241 -10.87 -3.95 -6.92
N THR A 242 -10.94 -4.68 -5.80
CA THR A 242 -12.20 -5.34 -5.37
C THR A 242 -13.30 -4.31 -5.11
N GLY A 243 -12.97 -3.18 -4.48
CA GLY A 243 -13.90 -2.10 -4.21
C GLY A 243 -14.43 -1.45 -5.48
N TYR A 244 -13.55 -1.18 -6.46
CA TYR A 244 -13.95 -0.61 -7.76
C TYR A 244 -14.78 -1.59 -8.60
N GLY A 245 -14.33 -2.84 -8.75
CA GLY A 245 -15.03 -3.86 -9.53
C GLY A 245 -16.40 -4.22 -8.96
N ALA A 246 -16.52 -4.35 -7.63
CA ALA A 246 -17.80 -4.59 -6.98
C ALA A 246 -18.74 -3.37 -7.01
N GLY A 247 -18.20 -2.16 -6.95
CA GLY A 247 -18.95 -0.92 -7.14
C GLY A 247 -19.56 -0.82 -8.55
N LYS A 248 -18.74 -1.05 -9.58
CA LYS A 248 -19.18 -1.08 -10.99
C LYS A 248 -20.26 -2.14 -11.21
N ALA A 249 -20.09 -3.35 -10.67
CA ALA A 249 -21.08 -4.40 -10.80
C ALA A 249 -22.43 -4.06 -10.13
N ARG A 250 -22.42 -3.43 -8.95
CA ARG A 250 -23.65 -2.92 -8.29
C ARG A 250 -24.35 -1.85 -9.14
N LYS A 251 -23.59 -0.95 -9.77
CA LYS A 251 -24.11 0.09 -10.68
C LYS A 251 -24.76 -0.51 -11.94
N VAL A 252 -24.12 -1.50 -12.58
CA VAL A 252 -24.70 -2.21 -13.73
C VAL A 252 -26.03 -2.93 -13.38
N GLN A 253 -26.24 -3.32 -12.12
CA GLN A 253 -27.51 -3.87 -11.65
C GLN A 253 -28.60 -2.81 -11.38
N SER A 254 -28.23 -1.56 -11.07
CA SER A 254 -29.19 -0.46 -10.87
C SER A 254 -29.57 0.27 -12.17
N ASP A 255 -28.65 0.35 -13.12
CA ASP A 255 -28.73 1.27 -14.24
C ASP A 255 -29.64 0.75 -15.38
N LYS A 256 -30.95 0.96 -15.21
CA LYS A 256 -31.98 0.68 -16.23
C LYS A 256 -32.07 1.75 -17.34
N ALA A 257 -31.08 2.65 -17.46
CA ALA A 257 -31.16 3.84 -18.29
C ALA A 257 -30.31 3.71 -19.57
N THR A 258 -30.94 3.86 -20.74
CA THR A 258 -30.31 3.76 -22.07
C THR A 258 -29.60 5.04 -22.56
N THR A 259 -29.36 6.02 -21.69
CA THR A 259 -28.81 7.33 -22.06
C THR A 259 -27.46 7.58 -21.36
N LYS A 260 -26.37 7.80 -22.11
CA LYS A 260 -25.05 8.18 -21.56
C LYS A 260 -25.20 9.53 -20.84
N LEU A 261 -25.09 9.52 -19.51
CA LEU A 261 -25.23 10.71 -18.66
C LEU A 261 -24.11 11.75 -18.93
N PRO A 262 -24.32 13.04 -18.60
CA PRO A 262 -23.27 14.05 -18.66
C PRO A 262 -22.03 13.67 -17.84
N LEU A 263 -20.84 14.12 -18.26
CA LEU A 263 -19.57 13.76 -17.64
C LEU A 263 -19.54 14.07 -16.12
N GLU A 264 -20.06 15.23 -15.71
CA GLU A 264 -20.17 15.63 -14.30
C GLU A 264 -21.04 14.71 -13.43
N GLU A 265 -22.07 14.07 -13.99
CA GLU A 265 -22.88 13.10 -13.26
C GLU A 265 -22.21 11.71 -13.24
N ARG A 266 -21.45 11.37 -14.29
CA ARG A 266 -20.62 10.16 -14.34
C ARG A 266 -19.45 10.22 -13.37
N LYS A 267 -18.75 11.36 -13.25
CA LYS A 267 -17.68 11.63 -12.26
C LYS A 267 -18.10 11.28 -10.82
N LYS A 268 -19.36 11.53 -10.43
CA LYS A 268 -19.90 11.24 -9.08
C LYS A 268 -20.12 9.75 -8.77
N THR A 269 -20.15 8.90 -9.78
CA THR A 269 -20.46 7.46 -9.67
C THR A 269 -19.41 6.60 -10.37
N ALA A 270 -18.16 7.09 -10.38
CA ALA A 270 -17.05 6.50 -11.09
C ALA A 270 -16.21 5.56 -10.22
N TYR A 271 -15.69 4.51 -10.83
CA TYR A 271 -14.85 3.49 -10.20
C TYR A 271 -13.44 3.46 -10.81
N TYR A 272 -12.78 4.63 -10.76
CA TYR A 272 -11.36 4.84 -11.06
C TYR A 272 -10.62 5.45 -9.84
N ALA A 273 -9.29 5.47 -9.88
CA ALA A 273 -8.47 6.02 -8.79
C ALA A 273 -8.53 7.56 -8.71
N SER A 274 -9.50 8.11 -7.98
CA SER A 274 -9.73 9.56 -7.90
C SER A 274 -8.56 10.38 -7.32
N THR A 275 -7.66 9.78 -6.54
CA THR A 275 -6.45 10.46 -6.04
C THR A 275 -5.40 10.70 -7.14
N PHE A 276 -5.43 9.96 -8.25
CA PHE A 276 -4.58 10.26 -9.41
C PHE A 276 -4.87 11.66 -9.98
N LEU A 277 -6.15 12.07 -10.05
CA LEU A 277 -6.52 13.40 -10.55
C LEU A 277 -5.89 14.53 -9.71
N GLN A 278 -5.81 14.35 -8.39
CA GLN A 278 -5.17 15.29 -7.47
C GLN A 278 -3.65 15.38 -7.67
N CYS A 279 -3.03 14.31 -8.20
CA CYS A 279 -1.60 14.27 -8.55
C CYS A 279 -1.34 14.82 -9.96
N LEU A 280 -2.29 14.65 -10.88
CA LEU A 280 -2.19 15.09 -12.27
C LEU A 280 -2.46 16.59 -12.41
N GLU A 281 -3.55 17.11 -11.83
CA GLU A 281 -3.97 18.52 -11.95
C GLU A 281 -2.81 19.53 -11.72
N PRO A 282 -2.02 19.45 -10.63
CA PRO A 282 -0.89 20.35 -10.40
C PRO A 282 0.38 20.01 -11.22
N ALA A 283 0.30 19.07 -12.17
CA ALA A 283 1.42 18.57 -12.95
C ALA A 283 1.24 18.67 -14.48
N ILE A 284 0.01 18.92 -15.00
CA ILE A 284 -0.27 18.99 -16.45
C ILE A 284 0.64 20.03 -17.12
N SER A 285 0.86 21.18 -16.47
CA SER A 285 1.75 22.24 -16.96
C SER A 285 3.17 21.76 -17.20
N GLU A 286 3.78 21.10 -16.23
CA GLU A 286 5.16 20.60 -16.31
C GLU A 286 5.30 19.44 -17.31
N VAL A 287 4.31 18.53 -17.35
CA VAL A 287 4.21 17.45 -18.34
C VAL A 287 4.17 18.02 -19.77
N ALA A 288 3.30 18.99 -20.02
CA ALA A 288 3.15 19.61 -21.34
C ALA A 288 4.36 20.47 -21.74
N GLN A 289 4.97 21.21 -20.80
CA GLN A 289 6.10 22.11 -21.08
C GLN A 289 7.41 21.35 -21.37
N ASN A 290 7.68 20.26 -20.65
CA ASN A 290 8.88 19.45 -20.87
C ASN A 290 8.66 18.28 -21.86
N GLY A 291 7.41 18.01 -22.28
CA GLY A 291 7.06 16.98 -23.26
C GLY A 291 7.21 15.54 -22.76
N ALA A 292 7.42 15.36 -21.44
CA ALA A 292 7.60 14.07 -20.80
C ALA A 292 6.33 13.21 -20.91
N LYS A 293 6.47 11.92 -21.21
CA LYS A 293 5.33 11.00 -21.34
C LYS A 293 4.81 10.57 -19.98
N LEU A 294 3.51 10.35 -19.83
CA LEU A 294 2.90 9.91 -18.58
C LEU A 294 2.07 8.64 -18.80
N VAL A 295 2.40 7.56 -18.08
CA VAL A 295 1.71 6.28 -18.18
C VAL A 295 1.29 5.79 -16.80
N VAL A 296 -0.01 5.57 -16.59
CA VAL A 296 -0.55 5.18 -15.27
C VAL A 296 -1.64 4.12 -15.38
N ASN A 297 -1.77 3.26 -14.38
CA ASN A 297 -2.83 2.24 -14.30
C ASN A 297 -4.10 2.72 -13.57
N ALA A 298 -4.29 4.03 -13.42
CA ALA A 298 -5.29 4.63 -12.55
C ALA A 298 -6.78 4.38 -12.93
N GLY A 299 -7.08 3.78 -14.09
CA GLY A 299 -8.44 3.57 -14.59
C GLY A 299 -9.30 2.63 -13.74
N ALA A 300 -8.68 1.74 -12.97
CA ALA A 300 -9.30 0.69 -12.16
C ALA A 300 -10.36 -0.14 -12.91
N SER A 301 -11.64 0.23 -12.87
CA SER A 301 -12.73 -0.44 -13.59
C SER A 301 -13.48 0.46 -14.58
N ASP A 302 -13.24 1.77 -14.57
CA ASP A 302 -13.90 2.79 -15.40
C ASP A 302 -12.86 3.57 -16.27
N THR A 303 -11.97 2.83 -16.93
CA THR A 303 -10.81 3.35 -17.70
C THR A 303 -11.18 4.37 -18.78
N GLU A 304 -12.20 4.09 -19.62
CA GLU A 304 -12.73 5.03 -20.63
C GLU A 304 -13.12 6.37 -19.99
N LEU A 305 -13.85 6.32 -18.87
CA LEU A 305 -14.33 7.50 -18.16
C LEU A 305 -13.17 8.28 -17.53
N LEU A 306 -12.15 7.61 -16.98
CA LEU A 306 -10.96 8.35 -16.50
C LEU A 306 -10.26 9.05 -17.66
N ALA A 307 -10.12 8.41 -18.83
CA ALA A 307 -9.51 9.02 -19.99
C ALA A 307 -10.31 10.24 -20.51
N GLU A 308 -11.64 10.14 -20.58
CA GLU A 308 -12.52 11.28 -20.89
C GLU A 308 -12.33 12.44 -19.89
N VAL A 309 -12.23 12.15 -18.59
CA VAL A 309 -12.02 13.16 -17.52
C VAL A 309 -10.63 13.81 -17.62
N VAL A 310 -9.60 13.04 -17.93
CA VAL A 310 -8.24 13.55 -18.13
C VAL A 310 -8.16 14.45 -19.36
N ASN A 311 -8.82 14.07 -20.46
CA ASN A 311 -8.89 14.86 -21.68
C ASN A 311 -9.67 16.18 -21.47
N ASP A 312 -10.78 16.15 -20.72
CA ASP A 312 -11.55 17.31 -20.25
C ASP A 312 -10.67 18.28 -19.44
N MET A 313 -9.84 17.77 -18.51
CA MET A 313 -8.90 18.57 -17.73
C MET A 313 -7.75 19.17 -18.56
N VAL A 314 -7.19 18.40 -19.50
CA VAL A 314 -6.10 18.83 -20.41
C VAL A 314 -6.58 19.96 -21.32
N LEU A 315 -7.71 19.76 -22.00
CA LEU A 315 -8.28 20.75 -22.91
C LEU A 315 -8.80 21.98 -22.16
N GLY A 316 -9.42 21.80 -21.00
CA GLY A 316 -9.84 22.89 -20.12
C GLY A 316 -8.67 23.73 -19.57
N GLY A 317 -7.49 23.12 -19.42
CA GLY A 317 -6.24 23.82 -19.09
C GLY A 317 -5.56 24.51 -20.29
N GLY A 318 -6.04 24.28 -21.51
CA GLY A 318 -5.47 24.86 -22.75
C GLY A 318 -4.21 24.15 -23.26
N PHE A 319 -4.02 22.87 -22.93
CA PHE A 319 -2.86 22.06 -23.36
C PHE A 319 -3.20 21.13 -24.52
N ASP A 320 -2.26 20.90 -25.44
CA ASP A 320 -2.38 20.00 -26.61
C ASP A 320 -1.90 18.56 -26.29
N THR A 321 -1.98 18.14 -25.03
CA THR A 321 -1.43 16.86 -24.55
C THR A 321 -2.28 15.68 -25.00
N LYS A 322 -1.73 14.78 -25.83
CA LYS A 322 -2.52 13.73 -26.49
C LYS A 322 -2.84 12.56 -25.57
N VAL A 323 -4.13 12.36 -25.27
CA VAL A 323 -4.62 11.32 -24.34
C VAL A 323 -5.06 10.05 -25.07
N ALA A 324 -4.52 8.90 -24.66
CA ALA A 324 -4.93 7.57 -25.08
C ALA A 324 -5.28 6.67 -23.89
N TRP A 325 -5.99 5.57 -24.12
CA TRP A 325 -6.27 4.59 -23.08
C TRP A 325 -6.27 3.14 -23.57
N VAL A 326 -6.06 2.20 -22.64
CA VAL A 326 -5.94 0.76 -22.90
C VAL A 326 -7.15 0.00 -22.37
N GLU A 327 -7.83 -0.72 -23.25
CA GLU A 327 -8.95 -1.64 -22.98
C GLU A 327 -8.44 -3.09 -22.85
N GLY A 328 -9.19 -3.93 -22.13
CA GLY A 328 -9.06 -5.39 -22.19
C GLY A 328 -8.92 -6.09 -20.83
N ASP A 329 -8.84 -5.35 -19.73
CA ASP A 329 -8.62 -5.87 -18.39
C ASP A 329 -9.91 -6.40 -17.72
N ASP A 330 -11.06 -5.74 -17.92
CA ASP A 330 -12.36 -6.22 -17.44
C ASP A 330 -12.87 -7.42 -18.25
N VAL A 331 -12.35 -8.61 -17.92
CA VAL A 331 -12.70 -9.88 -18.54
C VAL A 331 -13.95 -10.53 -17.93
N THR A 332 -14.76 -9.79 -17.15
CA THR A 332 -15.92 -10.32 -16.39
C THR A 332 -16.89 -11.14 -17.24
N LEU A 333 -17.18 -10.70 -18.47
CA LEU A 333 -18.08 -11.41 -19.39
C LEU A 333 -17.43 -12.68 -19.97
N SER A 334 -16.18 -12.58 -20.44
CA SER A 334 -15.41 -13.72 -20.97
C SER A 334 -15.21 -14.81 -19.90
N PHE A 335 -14.89 -14.42 -18.67
CA PHE A 335 -14.74 -15.33 -17.54
C PHE A 335 -16.07 -16.05 -17.22
N LYS A 336 -17.19 -15.31 -17.12
CA LYS A 336 -18.51 -15.91 -16.84
C LYS A 336 -18.98 -16.84 -17.96
N ARG A 337 -18.67 -16.53 -19.22
CA ARG A 337 -18.90 -17.44 -20.35
C ARG A 337 -18.08 -18.73 -20.20
N LEU A 338 -16.77 -18.63 -19.96
CA LEU A 338 -15.90 -19.80 -19.79
C LEU A 338 -16.34 -20.71 -18.63
N VAL A 339 -16.76 -20.14 -17.49
CA VAL A 339 -17.31 -20.91 -16.36
C VAL A 339 -18.61 -21.64 -16.76
N ALA A 340 -19.51 -20.98 -17.50
CA ALA A 340 -20.74 -21.61 -18.01
C ALA A 340 -20.48 -22.68 -19.09
N GLU A 341 -19.39 -22.56 -19.84
CA GLU A 341 -18.87 -23.57 -20.78
C GLU A 341 -18.13 -24.74 -20.08
N GLY A 342 -17.99 -24.69 -18.75
CA GLY A 342 -17.41 -25.77 -17.93
C GLY A 342 -15.91 -25.64 -17.64
N ALA A 343 -15.29 -24.48 -17.91
CA ALA A 343 -13.87 -24.26 -17.63
C ALA A 343 -13.58 -24.27 -16.11
N THR A 344 -12.67 -25.15 -15.68
CA THR A 344 -12.24 -25.23 -14.28
C THR A 344 -11.10 -24.26 -14.02
N PHE A 345 -11.37 -23.18 -13.29
CA PHE A 345 -10.34 -22.26 -12.78
C PHE A 345 -9.83 -22.72 -11.41
N ARG A 346 -8.54 -22.50 -11.14
CA ARG A 346 -7.88 -22.79 -9.86
C ARG A 346 -7.12 -21.56 -9.34
N SER A 347 -7.14 -21.40 -8.03
CA SER A 347 -6.35 -20.41 -7.31
C SER A 347 -4.85 -20.68 -7.44
N ILE A 348 -4.06 -19.64 -7.68
CA ILE A 348 -2.59 -19.71 -7.82
C ILE A 348 -1.92 -19.94 -6.46
N THR A 349 -2.53 -19.50 -5.35
CA THR A 349 -1.95 -19.60 -3.99
C THR A 349 -2.22 -20.97 -3.37
N ASP A 350 -3.49 -21.37 -3.29
CA ASP A 350 -3.96 -22.55 -2.53
C ASP A 350 -4.58 -23.67 -3.39
N GLN A 351 -4.59 -23.52 -4.72
CA GLN A 351 -5.06 -24.52 -5.71
C GLN A 351 -6.55 -24.90 -5.65
N LYS A 352 -7.36 -24.27 -4.78
CA LYS A 352 -8.83 -24.47 -4.74
C LYS A 352 -9.48 -24.09 -6.08
N THR A 353 -10.55 -24.79 -6.45
CA THR A 353 -11.47 -24.37 -7.51
C THR A 353 -12.46 -23.33 -7.02
N LEU A 354 -13.17 -22.67 -7.96
CA LEU A 354 -14.26 -21.74 -7.64
C LEU A 354 -15.35 -22.37 -6.75
N ASN A 355 -15.65 -23.66 -6.95
CA ASN A 355 -16.64 -24.39 -6.14
C ASN A 355 -16.15 -24.66 -4.71
N GLU A 356 -14.84 -24.87 -4.53
CA GLU A 356 -14.19 -25.05 -3.22
C GLU A 356 -13.92 -23.70 -2.51
N TRP A 357 -13.91 -22.58 -3.26
CA TRP A 357 -13.89 -21.23 -2.71
C TRP A 357 -15.25 -20.81 -2.16
N GLY A 358 -16.35 -21.17 -2.85
CA GLY A 358 -17.71 -21.08 -2.31
C GLY A 358 -18.38 -19.69 -2.38
N PHE A 359 -17.86 -18.78 -3.19
CA PHE A 359 -18.42 -17.42 -3.37
C PHE A 359 -18.79 -17.12 -4.83
N ASP A 360 -19.85 -16.34 -5.04
CA ASP A 360 -20.33 -15.93 -6.37
C ASP A 360 -19.43 -14.86 -7.03
N PRO A 361 -18.84 -15.12 -8.21
CA PRO A 361 -18.00 -14.14 -8.89
C PRO A 361 -18.76 -12.88 -9.35
N ILE A 362 -18.37 -11.73 -8.82
CA ILE A 362 -18.97 -10.42 -9.16
C ILE A 362 -18.27 -9.82 -10.39
N CYS A 363 -16.94 -9.67 -10.31
CA CYS A 363 -16.09 -9.04 -11.33
C CYS A 363 -14.80 -9.87 -11.53
N ALA A 364 -14.21 -9.85 -12.72
CA ALA A 364 -12.93 -10.49 -13.04
C ALA A 364 -12.03 -9.51 -13.80
N GLN A 365 -10.83 -9.23 -13.28
CA GLN A 365 -9.87 -8.31 -13.89
C GLN A 365 -8.54 -9.00 -14.20
N ALA A 366 -8.20 -9.09 -15.49
CA ALA A 366 -6.93 -9.60 -15.99
C ALA A 366 -5.81 -8.56 -15.86
N TYR A 367 -4.56 -9.02 -15.73
CA TYR A 367 -3.38 -8.16 -15.64
C TYR A 367 -2.79 -8.02 -17.05
N LEU A 368 -3.11 -6.92 -17.74
CA LEU A 368 -2.64 -6.66 -19.10
C LEU A 368 -1.10 -6.45 -19.16
N GLY A 369 -0.57 -6.72 -20.35
CA GLY A 369 0.82 -6.43 -20.72
C GLY A 369 1.03 -5.00 -21.20
N SER A 370 2.26 -4.70 -21.62
CA SER A 370 2.75 -3.36 -21.96
C SER A 370 2.70 -3.02 -23.45
N LEU A 371 2.48 -4.00 -24.33
CA LEU A 371 2.53 -3.77 -25.79
C LEU A 371 1.51 -2.74 -26.29
N GLY A 372 0.34 -2.63 -25.64
CA GLY A 372 -0.65 -1.57 -25.92
C GLY A 372 -0.19 -0.18 -25.46
N ILE A 373 0.55 -0.08 -24.36
CA ILE A 373 1.17 1.18 -23.90
C ILE A 373 2.22 1.61 -24.92
N ALA A 374 3.09 0.69 -25.35
CA ALA A 374 4.09 0.96 -26.37
C ALA A 374 3.45 1.45 -27.68
N GLU A 375 2.35 0.83 -28.11
CA GLU A 375 1.64 1.23 -29.33
C GLU A 375 0.93 2.58 -29.19
N ALA A 376 0.31 2.88 -28.04
CA ALA A 376 -0.26 4.21 -27.78
C ALA A 376 0.79 5.32 -27.95
N LEU A 377 1.99 5.12 -27.40
CA LEU A 377 3.11 6.05 -27.54
C LEU A 377 3.66 6.10 -28.98
N ARG A 378 3.70 4.97 -29.72
CA ARG A 378 4.05 4.97 -31.17
C ARG A 378 3.04 5.78 -31.99
N GLN A 379 1.76 5.74 -31.62
CA GLN A 379 0.69 6.54 -32.23
C GLN A 379 0.63 8.00 -31.74
N GLY A 380 1.66 8.46 -31.02
CA GLY A 380 1.84 9.86 -30.63
C GLY A 380 1.03 10.31 -29.41
N ALA A 381 0.66 9.38 -28.53
CA ALA A 381 0.10 9.76 -27.23
C ALA A 381 1.18 10.35 -26.31
N ASP A 382 0.80 11.36 -25.55
CA ASP A 382 1.63 11.90 -24.46
C ASP A 382 1.25 11.29 -23.11
N LEU A 383 -0.04 10.97 -22.93
CA LEU A 383 -0.62 10.48 -21.69
C LEU A 383 -1.42 9.20 -21.98
N VAL A 384 -1.06 8.09 -21.33
CA VAL A 384 -1.71 6.78 -21.50
C VAL A 384 -2.35 6.34 -20.17
N ILE A 385 -3.67 6.18 -20.19
CA ILE A 385 -4.46 5.64 -19.06
C ILE A 385 -4.72 4.14 -19.26
N CYS A 386 -4.33 3.31 -18.30
CA CYS A 386 -4.66 1.89 -18.29
C CYS A 386 -5.68 1.55 -17.19
N GLY A 387 -6.45 0.49 -17.41
CA GLY A 387 -7.09 -0.28 -16.32
C GLY A 387 -6.04 -1.13 -15.60
N ARG A 388 -6.36 -2.38 -15.25
CA ARG A 388 -5.34 -3.27 -14.69
C ARG A 388 -4.35 -3.78 -15.74
N VAL A 389 -3.22 -3.10 -15.84
CA VAL A 389 -1.96 -3.67 -16.32
C VAL A 389 -1.18 -4.28 -15.15
N SER A 390 -0.20 -5.13 -15.44
CA SER A 390 0.82 -5.53 -14.48
C SER A 390 1.68 -4.32 -14.05
N ASP A 391 2.19 -4.34 -12.82
CA ASP A 391 2.69 -3.16 -12.10
C ASP A 391 3.89 -2.49 -12.81
N ALA A 392 4.80 -3.31 -13.34
CA ALA A 392 5.95 -2.88 -14.14
C ALA A 392 5.63 -2.50 -15.60
N ALA A 393 4.46 -2.88 -16.15
CA ALA A 393 4.14 -2.72 -17.57
C ALA A 393 4.19 -1.28 -18.11
N PRO A 394 3.83 -0.22 -17.35
CA PRO A 394 4.09 1.16 -17.74
C PRO A 394 5.55 1.41 -18.13
N SER A 395 6.50 0.89 -17.35
CA SER A 395 7.94 1.05 -17.59
C SER A 395 8.41 0.25 -18.79
N ILE A 396 7.92 -0.99 -18.95
CA ILE A 396 8.22 -1.84 -20.11
C ILE A 396 7.71 -1.19 -21.40
N GLY A 397 6.49 -0.65 -21.39
CA GLY A 397 5.85 -0.03 -22.55
C GLY A 397 6.57 1.22 -23.03
N ILE A 398 7.02 2.07 -22.10
CA ILE A 398 7.87 3.24 -22.40
C ILE A 398 9.21 2.80 -22.99
N ALA A 399 9.89 1.80 -22.40
CA ALA A 399 11.19 1.35 -22.88
C ALA A 399 11.08 0.70 -24.28
N ALA A 400 10.05 -0.11 -24.52
CA ALA A 400 9.76 -0.72 -25.80
C ALA A 400 9.39 0.31 -26.87
N TRP A 401 8.64 1.36 -26.53
CA TRP A 401 8.42 2.51 -27.41
C TRP A 401 9.73 3.23 -27.76
N TRP A 402 10.50 3.64 -26.75
CA TRP A 402 11.71 4.46 -26.93
C TRP A 402 12.79 3.76 -27.75
N HIS A 403 13.09 2.50 -27.42
CA HIS A 403 14.09 1.71 -28.15
C HIS A 403 13.55 1.13 -29.45
N ASN A 404 12.23 1.05 -29.62
CA ASN A 404 11.50 0.37 -30.69
C ASN A 404 11.67 -1.17 -30.64
N TRP A 405 11.41 -1.73 -29.46
CA TRP A 405 11.31 -3.17 -29.26
C TRP A 405 9.90 -3.69 -29.61
N GLY A 406 9.82 -4.98 -29.96
CA GLY A 406 8.61 -5.77 -30.16
C GLY A 406 8.53 -6.99 -29.24
N ALA A 407 7.50 -7.82 -29.41
CA ALA A 407 7.24 -9.00 -28.59
C ALA A 407 8.26 -10.15 -28.74
N SER A 408 9.27 -9.99 -29.60
CA SER A 408 10.39 -10.92 -29.80
C SER A 408 11.60 -10.63 -28.90
N ASP A 409 11.68 -9.43 -28.35
CA ASP A 409 12.92 -8.86 -27.81
C ASP A 409 12.98 -9.16 -26.30
N LEU A 410 13.00 -10.47 -26.00
CA LEU A 410 12.68 -10.99 -24.67
C LEU A 410 13.72 -10.60 -23.61
N ASP A 411 15.01 -10.55 -23.94
CA ASP A 411 16.05 -10.13 -23.00
C ASP A 411 15.88 -8.64 -22.63
N GLU A 412 15.54 -7.82 -23.62
CA GLU A 412 15.27 -6.40 -23.49
C GLU A 412 14.03 -6.13 -22.63
N LEU A 413 12.92 -6.82 -22.93
CA LEU A 413 11.68 -6.76 -22.16
C LEU A 413 11.86 -7.28 -20.72
N ALA A 414 12.66 -8.34 -20.50
CA ALA A 414 12.94 -8.88 -19.16
C ALA A 414 13.81 -7.92 -18.33
N GLY A 415 14.78 -7.25 -18.95
CA GLY A 415 15.55 -6.18 -18.32
C GLY A 415 14.66 -4.98 -17.93
N ALA A 416 13.73 -4.59 -18.81
CA ALA A 416 12.77 -3.53 -18.54
C ALA A 416 11.71 -3.90 -17.48
N LEU A 417 11.32 -5.17 -17.38
CA LEU A 417 10.46 -5.71 -16.31
C LEU A 417 11.11 -5.53 -14.94
N VAL A 418 12.39 -5.91 -14.81
CA VAL A 418 13.15 -5.69 -13.57
C VAL A 418 13.39 -4.20 -13.31
N ALA A 419 13.62 -3.38 -14.34
CA ALA A 419 13.74 -1.93 -14.18
C ALA A 419 12.43 -1.29 -13.68
N GLY A 420 11.28 -1.73 -14.18
CA GLY A 420 9.96 -1.29 -13.73
C GLY A 420 9.67 -1.70 -12.28
N HIS A 421 9.91 -2.97 -11.95
CA HIS A 421 9.75 -3.52 -10.61
C HIS A 421 10.58 -2.75 -9.55
N LEU A 422 11.75 -2.26 -9.93
CA LEU A 422 12.61 -1.45 -9.08
C LEU A 422 12.10 -0.01 -8.85
N ILE A 423 11.17 0.50 -9.65
CA ILE A 423 10.66 1.89 -9.54
C ILE A 423 9.15 2.01 -9.26
N GLU A 424 8.36 0.95 -9.45
CA GLU A 424 6.90 0.95 -9.26
C GLU A 424 6.50 1.34 -7.82
N CYS A 425 7.17 0.80 -6.80
CA CYS A 425 6.94 1.16 -5.40
C CYS A 425 7.62 2.47 -4.96
N SER A 426 7.91 3.40 -5.89
CA SER A 426 8.33 4.77 -5.59
C SER A 426 9.53 4.80 -4.62
N ALA A 427 9.38 5.38 -3.42
CA ALA A 427 10.47 5.62 -2.49
C ALA A 427 11.20 4.36 -1.96
N PHE A 428 10.69 3.14 -2.17
CA PHE A 428 11.25 1.90 -1.58
C PHE A 428 12.72 1.70 -1.97
N VAL A 429 13.04 1.69 -3.28
CA VAL A 429 14.42 1.54 -3.79
C VAL A 429 15.36 2.70 -3.42
N THR A 430 14.79 3.82 -2.95
CA THR A 430 15.54 5.00 -2.48
C THR A 430 15.70 5.09 -0.96
N GLY A 431 15.27 4.05 -0.23
CA GLY A 431 15.41 3.93 1.22
C GLY A 431 14.12 3.72 2.02
N GLY A 432 12.96 3.66 1.37
CA GLY A 432 11.69 3.29 2.02
C GLY A 432 11.69 1.82 2.47
N TYR A 433 11.23 1.54 3.69
CA TYR A 433 11.27 0.21 4.32
C TYR A 433 12.67 -0.46 4.40
N TYR A 434 13.75 0.29 4.17
CA TYR A 434 15.12 -0.23 4.20
C TYR A 434 15.60 -0.50 5.63
N SER A 435 15.94 -1.75 5.96
CA SER A 435 16.32 -2.16 7.32
C SER A 435 17.52 -1.40 7.91
N ARG A 436 18.38 -0.76 7.11
CA ARG A 436 19.44 0.17 7.60
C ARG A 436 18.92 1.59 7.90
N PHE A 437 17.64 1.77 8.24
CA PHE A 437 17.03 3.08 8.51
C PHE A 437 17.84 3.99 9.46
N LYS A 438 18.57 3.40 10.42
CA LYS A 438 19.48 4.09 11.34
C LYS A 438 20.57 4.91 10.61
N ASP A 439 21.09 4.42 9.48
CA ASP A 439 22.06 5.16 8.67
C ASP A 439 21.42 6.35 7.97
N LEU A 440 20.19 6.21 7.46
CA LEU A 440 19.41 7.33 6.90
C LEU A 440 19.05 8.36 7.99
N MET A 441 18.85 7.93 9.24
CA MET A 441 18.71 8.84 10.38
C MET A 441 20.01 9.57 10.69
N LYS A 442 21.13 8.84 10.83
CA LYS A 442 22.47 9.38 11.12
C LYS A 442 22.97 10.35 10.03
N ALA A 443 22.71 10.04 8.76
CA ALA A 443 23.02 10.89 7.60
C ALA A 443 21.97 11.99 7.35
N LYS A 444 20.87 12.03 8.11
CA LYS A 444 19.70 12.93 7.91
C LYS A 444 19.04 12.82 6.53
N LYS A 445 19.21 11.69 5.83
CA LYS A 445 18.66 11.36 4.51
C LYS A 445 17.26 10.72 4.55
N HIS A 446 16.61 10.60 5.71
CA HIS A 446 15.32 9.89 5.89
C HIS A 446 14.06 10.75 5.63
N LEU A 447 14.19 12.06 5.48
CA LEU A 447 13.07 12.98 5.24
C LEU A 447 12.99 13.35 3.76
N ASP A 448 11.81 13.25 3.14
CA ASP A 448 11.60 13.44 1.69
C ASP A 448 12.57 12.62 0.81
N LEU A 449 12.45 11.30 0.91
CA LEU A 449 13.15 10.35 0.04
C LEU A 449 12.88 10.68 -1.43
N GLY A 450 13.94 10.76 -2.25
CA GLY A 450 13.78 11.05 -3.66
C GLY A 450 12.90 10.03 -4.39
N PHE A 451 12.17 10.45 -5.41
CA PHE A 451 11.55 9.50 -6.33
C PHE A 451 12.62 8.80 -7.18
N PRO A 452 12.47 7.51 -7.48
CA PRO A 452 13.41 6.75 -8.28
C PRO A 452 13.33 7.10 -9.77
N ILE A 453 14.45 6.91 -10.46
CA ILE A 453 14.53 7.00 -11.92
C ILE A 453 15.30 5.77 -12.43
N ALA A 454 14.72 5.02 -13.36
CA ALA A 454 15.41 3.98 -14.10
C ALA A 454 15.94 4.56 -15.42
N GLU A 455 17.24 4.39 -15.66
CA GLU A 455 17.88 4.68 -16.95
C GLU A 455 18.00 3.37 -17.73
N VAL A 456 17.05 3.09 -18.63
CA VAL A 456 16.96 1.81 -19.35
C VAL A 456 17.62 1.92 -20.72
N PHE A 457 18.64 1.08 -20.96
CA PHE A 457 19.47 1.05 -22.16
C PHE A 457 18.85 0.15 -23.24
N SER A 458 19.35 0.24 -24.47
CA SER A 458 18.80 -0.47 -25.64
C SER A 458 19.00 -1.99 -25.63
N ASP A 459 19.76 -2.51 -24.67
CA ASP A 459 20.08 -3.92 -24.41
C ASP A 459 19.33 -4.48 -23.18
N GLY A 460 18.25 -3.82 -22.75
CA GLY A 460 17.46 -4.16 -21.56
C GLY A 460 18.10 -3.81 -20.22
N THR A 461 19.42 -3.63 -20.17
CA THR A 461 20.13 -3.32 -18.93
C THR A 461 19.73 -1.93 -18.41
N CYS A 462 19.73 -1.71 -17.10
CA CYS A 462 19.35 -0.41 -16.55
C CYS A 462 20.37 0.15 -15.54
N THR A 463 20.28 1.44 -15.23
CA THR A 463 20.90 2.03 -14.04
C THR A 463 19.80 2.68 -13.21
N ILE A 464 19.63 2.24 -11.96
CA ILE A 464 18.74 2.89 -11.01
C ILE A 464 19.46 4.08 -10.39
N THR A 465 18.78 5.22 -10.38
CA THR A 465 19.16 6.47 -9.71
C THR A 465 17.90 7.04 -9.05
N LYS A 466 17.98 8.26 -8.53
CA LYS A 466 16.84 9.03 -8.01
C LYS A 466 16.92 10.49 -8.46
N GLU A 467 15.89 11.29 -8.16
CA GLU A 467 15.92 12.75 -8.31
C GLU A 467 17.23 13.38 -7.78
N ASP A 468 17.74 14.36 -8.52
CA ASP A 468 18.83 15.22 -8.06
C ASP A 468 18.43 16.02 -6.81
N MET A 469 19.41 16.33 -5.96
CA MET A 469 19.29 17.16 -4.73
C MET A 469 18.31 16.68 -3.64
N SER A 470 17.44 15.71 -3.88
CA SER A 470 16.57 15.10 -2.86
C SER A 470 17.34 14.19 -1.89
N ASN A 471 16.66 13.77 -0.83
CA ASN A 471 17.17 12.83 0.18
C ASN A 471 16.99 11.36 -0.26
N GLY A 472 17.11 10.41 0.66
CA GLY A 472 17.20 8.98 0.37
C GLY A 472 18.59 8.54 -0.10
N ILE A 473 18.76 7.25 -0.38
CA ILE A 473 19.98 6.64 -0.91
C ILE A 473 19.63 5.61 -1.99
N VAL A 474 20.42 5.53 -3.05
CA VAL A 474 20.36 4.40 -4.00
C VAL A 474 21.69 3.65 -3.95
N ASN A 475 21.68 2.50 -3.30
CA ASN A 475 22.85 1.61 -3.21
C ASN A 475 22.46 0.16 -3.53
N VAL A 476 23.46 -0.71 -3.68
CA VAL A 476 23.23 -2.13 -3.97
C VAL A 476 22.25 -2.76 -2.96
N GLU A 477 22.29 -2.35 -1.69
CA GLU A 477 21.41 -2.90 -0.65
C GLU A 477 19.96 -2.41 -0.77
N THR A 478 19.67 -1.16 -1.14
CA THR A 478 18.29 -0.70 -1.39
C THR A 478 17.73 -1.29 -2.67
N VAL A 479 18.58 -1.51 -3.68
CA VAL A 479 18.19 -2.21 -4.93
C VAL A 479 17.92 -3.69 -4.68
N THR A 480 18.77 -4.41 -3.92
CA THR A 480 18.45 -5.78 -3.47
C THR A 480 17.18 -5.80 -2.61
N SER A 481 16.99 -4.81 -1.72
CA SER A 481 15.81 -4.72 -0.87
C SER A 481 14.50 -4.57 -1.65
N GLN A 482 14.50 -3.84 -2.77
CA GLN A 482 13.33 -3.77 -3.65
C GLN A 482 13.22 -5.00 -4.57
N LEU A 483 14.34 -5.57 -5.03
CA LEU A 483 14.34 -6.74 -5.92
C LEU A 483 13.79 -8.02 -5.28
N VAL A 484 13.98 -8.22 -3.96
CA VAL A 484 13.47 -9.43 -3.27
C VAL A 484 12.00 -9.33 -2.83
N TYR A 485 11.36 -8.18 -3.06
CA TYR A 485 9.99 -7.87 -2.68
C TYR A 485 9.01 -8.37 -3.75
N GLU A 486 7.90 -8.99 -3.34
CA GLU A 486 6.79 -9.41 -4.22
C GLU A 486 7.11 -10.30 -5.45
N ILE A 487 8.32 -10.87 -5.53
CA ILE A 487 8.69 -11.95 -6.45
C ILE A 487 8.25 -13.33 -5.91
N ASN A 488 7.93 -14.26 -6.81
CA ASN A 488 7.36 -15.58 -6.49
C ASN A 488 8.37 -16.75 -6.53
N GLY A 489 9.55 -16.55 -7.11
CA GLY A 489 10.48 -17.64 -7.45
C GLY A 489 11.56 -17.16 -8.44
N PRO A 490 12.45 -18.06 -8.91
CA PRO A 490 13.52 -17.72 -9.85
C PRO A 490 13.03 -17.23 -11.22
N LEU A 491 11.79 -17.57 -11.61
CA LEU A 491 11.11 -17.06 -12.81
C LEU A 491 10.06 -16.01 -12.43
N TYR A 492 10.30 -14.75 -12.81
CA TYR A 492 9.36 -13.65 -12.60
C TYR A 492 8.45 -13.51 -13.82
N PHE A 493 7.20 -13.98 -13.67
CA PHE A 493 6.21 -14.01 -14.75
C PHE A 493 5.58 -12.64 -15.00
N ASN A 494 5.54 -12.21 -16.26
CA ASN A 494 4.75 -11.10 -16.77
C ASN A 494 3.95 -11.55 -18.02
N SER A 495 2.97 -10.75 -18.43
CA SER A 495 2.14 -11.00 -19.63
C SER A 495 2.94 -10.89 -20.93
N ASP A 496 3.97 -10.04 -20.99
CA ASP A 496 4.80 -9.85 -22.19
C ASP A 496 6.05 -10.75 -22.23
N VAL A 497 6.56 -11.18 -21.07
CA VAL A 497 7.87 -11.86 -20.92
C VAL A 497 7.96 -12.61 -19.58
N VAL A 498 8.89 -13.57 -19.45
CA VAL A 498 9.34 -14.12 -18.17
C VAL A 498 10.80 -13.73 -17.93
N ALA A 499 11.12 -13.10 -16.80
CA ALA A 499 12.49 -12.77 -16.42
C ALA A 499 13.11 -13.85 -15.52
N VAL A 500 14.31 -14.32 -15.88
CA VAL A 500 15.13 -15.23 -15.07
C VAL A 500 15.98 -14.41 -14.10
N LEU A 501 15.77 -14.59 -12.79
CA LEU A 501 16.39 -13.75 -11.76
C LEU A 501 17.75 -14.26 -11.26
N GLU A 502 18.04 -15.57 -11.33
CA GLU A 502 19.26 -16.16 -10.73
C GLU A 502 20.57 -15.65 -11.34
N GLY A 503 20.54 -15.12 -12.57
CA GLY A 503 21.67 -14.51 -13.25
C GLY A 503 21.94 -13.04 -12.90
N ILE A 504 21.02 -12.37 -12.19
CA ILE A 504 21.08 -10.91 -11.97
C ILE A 504 22.33 -10.48 -11.20
N THR A 505 22.83 -9.29 -11.50
CA THR A 505 24.01 -8.68 -10.87
C THR A 505 23.76 -7.19 -10.61
N LEU A 506 24.33 -6.67 -9.53
CA LEU A 506 24.17 -5.30 -9.07
C LEU A 506 25.53 -4.67 -8.79
N GLU A 507 25.84 -3.55 -9.45
CA GLU A 507 27.13 -2.85 -9.32
C GLU A 507 26.93 -1.38 -8.93
N GLN A 508 27.65 -0.91 -7.90
CA GLN A 508 27.63 0.49 -7.47
C GLN A 508 28.52 1.36 -8.39
N THR A 509 27.97 1.80 -9.53
CA THR A 509 28.71 2.61 -10.52
C THR A 509 28.89 4.08 -10.15
N GLY A 510 28.20 4.56 -9.10
CA GLY A 510 28.40 5.92 -8.58
C GLY A 510 27.63 6.21 -7.30
N LYS A 511 27.77 7.44 -6.78
CA LYS A 511 26.95 7.94 -5.68
C LYS A 511 25.49 7.94 -6.10
N ASP A 512 24.63 7.30 -5.30
CA ASP A 512 23.18 7.22 -5.53
C ASP A 512 22.84 6.62 -6.94
N ARG A 513 23.71 5.71 -7.45
CA ARG A 513 23.57 5.04 -8.77
C ARG A 513 24.02 3.57 -8.72
N VAL A 514 23.16 2.67 -9.21
CA VAL A 514 23.41 1.21 -9.27
C VAL A 514 23.07 0.66 -10.66
N ARG A 515 24.02 -0.04 -11.26
CA ARG A 515 23.87 -0.75 -12.54
C ARG A 515 23.26 -2.13 -12.31
N VAL A 516 22.29 -2.50 -13.16
CA VAL A 516 21.60 -3.80 -13.13
C VAL A 516 21.76 -4.50 -14.48
N CYS A 517 22.24 -5.74 -14.47
CA CYS A 517 22.38 -6.59 -15.66
C CYS A 517 22.41 -8.09 -15.28
N GLY A 518 22.46 -8.99 -16.27
CA GLY A 518 22.48 -10.45 -16.06
C GLY A 518 21.10 -11.12 -16.01
N VAL A 519 20.03 -10.35 -16.12
CA VAL A 519 18.66 -10.86 -16.36
C VAL A 519 18.58 -11.46 -17.76
N LYS A 520 17.77 -12.52 -17.93
CA LYS A 520 17.44 -13.12 -19.23
C LYS A 520 15.94 -13.30 -19.41
N GLY A 521 15.49 -13.19 -20.66
CA GLY A 521 14.09 -13.29 -21.04
C GLY A 521 13.73 -14.65 -21.64
N LEU A 522 12.58 -15.17 -21.23
CA LEU A 522 11.93 -16.35 -21.80
C LEU A 522 10.51 -15.98 -22.26
N PRO A 523 9.89 -16.74 -23.19
CA PRO A 523 8.55 -16.41 -23.71
C PRO A 523 7.48 -16.36 -22.61
N PRO A 524 6.51 -15.43 -22.67
CA PRO A 524 5.46 -15.32 -21.66
C PRO A 524 4.57 -16.58 -21.60
N PRO A 525 3.83 -16.79 -20.49
CA PRO A 525 2.82 -17.83 -20.44
C PRO A 525 1.65 -17.53 -21.42
N PRO A 526 0.95 -18.57 -21.93
CA PRO A 526 -0.26 -18.39 -22.73
C PRO A 526 -1.46 -17.84 -21.93
N THR A 527 -1.26 -17.60 -20.63
CA THR A 527 -2.25 -17.04 -19.69
C THR A 527 -1.66 -15.83 -18.96
N THR A 528 -2.51 -14.97 -18.42
CA THR A 528 -2.14 -13.91 -17.47
C THR A 528 -2.88 -14.09 -16.13
N ARG A 529 -2.35 -13.46 -15.07
CA ARG A 529 -3.00 -13.35 -13.75
C ARG A 529 -4.35 -12.64 -13.90
N CYS A 530 -5.38 -13.16 -13.24
CA CYS A 530 -6.71 -12.59 -13.19
C CYS A 530 -7.22 -12.61 -11.75
N GLY A 531 -7.67 -11.45 -11.26
CA GLY A 531 -8.27 -11.29 -9.94
C GLY A 531 -9.80 -11.37 -10.02
N ILE A 532 -10.39 -12.37 -9.40
CA ILE A 532 -11.84 -12.57 -9.32
C ILE A 532 -12.33 -12.02 -7.98
N THR A 533 -13.24 -11.05 -8.02
CA THR A 533 -13.83 -10.42 -6.83
C THR A 533 -15.18 -11.04 -6.50
N ALA A 534 -15.42 -11.37 -5.23
CA ALA A 534 -16.73 -11.72 -4.69
C ALA A 534 -17.02 -11.00 -3.36
N HIS A 535 -18.28 -11.02 -2.90
CA HIS A 535 -18.67 -10.45 -1.62
C HIS A 535 -18.44 -11.45 -0.49
N GLY A 536 -17.51 -11.16 0.43
CA GLY A 536 -17.17 -12.05 1.54
C GLY A 536 -18.17 -12.03 2.69
N GLY A 537 -18.93 -10.94 2.81
CA GLY A 537 -19.84 -10.69 3.93
C GLY A 537 -19.49 -9.35 4.61
N TYR A 538 -19.67 -9.32 5.93
CA TYR A 538 -19.44 -8.16 6.78
C TYR A 538 -18.46 -8.52 7.90
N GLN A 539 -17.71 -7.53 8.36
CA GLN A 539 -16.77 -7.66 9.47
C GLN A 539 -16.87 -6.48 10.43
N ALA A 540 -16.48 -6.70 11.67
CA ALA A 540 -16.37 -5.70 12.72
C ALA A 540 -15.26 -6.09 13.72
N GLU A 541 -14.78 -5.12 14.48
CA GLU A 541 -13.80 -5.34 15.54
C GLU A 541 -14.13 -4.52 16.80
N TRP A 542 -13.70 -5.06 17.95
CA TRP A 542 -13.89 -4.46 19.26
C TRP A 542 -12.58 -4.51 20.03
N HIS A 543 -12.24 -3.43 20.73
CA HIS A 543 -10.93 -3.24 21.36
C HIS A 543 -11.06 -2.99 22.86
N PHE A 544 -10.35 -3.80 23.63
CA PHE A 544 -10.22 -3.74 25.08
C PHE A 544 -8.76 -3.43 25.45
N TYR A 545 -8.52 -2.30 26.10
CA TYR A 545 -7.19 -1.87 26.50
C TYR A 545 -6.87 -2.38 27.90
N LEU A 546 -6.06 -3.43 27.96
CA LEU A 546 -5.59 -4.08 29.17
C LEU A 546 -4.28 -3.43 29.63
N VAL A 547 -3.96 -3.47 30.93
CA VAL A 547 -2.84 -2.70 31.47
C VAL A 547 -2.14 -3.39 32.65
N GLY A 548 -0.81 -3.27 32.69
CA GLY A 548 0.02 -3.65 33.84
C GLY A 548 0.47 -5.12 33.84
N LEU A 549 0.34 -5.78 35.00
CA LEU A 549 0.72 -7.19 35.21
C LEU A 549 -0.33 -8.15 34.62
N ASP A 550 -0.03 -9.46 34.62
CA ASP A 550 -1.01 -10.54 34.43
C ASP A 550 -1.82 -10.43 33.12
N ILE A 551 -1.16 -9.96 32.04
CA ILE A 551 -1.81 -9.66 30.77
C ILE A 551 -2.41 -10.91 30.13
N GLU A 552 -1.72 -12.05 30.20
CA GLU A 552 -2.20 -13.32 29.62
C GLU A 552 -3.47 -13.81 30.33
N GLU A 553 -3.50 -13.76 31.66
CA GLU A 553 -4.68 -14.07 32.48
C GLU A 553 -5.83 -13.10 32.24
N LYS A 554 -5.54 -11.80 32.08
CA LYS A 554 -6.54 -10.77 31.73
C LYS A 554 -7.12 -10.99 30.34
N CYS A 555 -6.29 -11.28 29.32
CA CYS A 555 -6.74 -11.63 27.98
C CYS A 555 -7.63 -12.87 28.01
N LYS A 556 -7.22 -13.92 28.74
CA LYS A 556 -8.01 -15.14 28.91
C LYS A 556 -9.36 -14.88 29.58
N TRP A 557 -9.41 -14.10 30.66
CA TRP A 557 -10.67 -13.70 31.31
C TRP A 557 -11.58 -12.96 30.32
N MET A 558 -11.04 -12.01 29.55
CA MET A 558 -11.81 -11.25 28.56
C MET A 558 -12.30 -12.13 27.39
N GLU A 559 -11.53 -13.12 26.96
CA GLU A 559 -11.96 -14.11 25.96
C GLU A 559 -13.09 -15.00 26.51
N GLU A 560 -12.94 -15.56 27.71
CA GLU A 560 -13.95 -16.40 28.35
C GLU A 560 -15.27 -15.65 28.56
N GLN A 561 -15.21 -14.39 29.02
CA GLN A 561 -16.40 -13.54 29.15
C GLN A 561 -17.00 -13.13 27.81
N ALA A 562 -16.19 -12.81 26.80
CA ALA A 562 -16.70 -12.48 25.46
C ALA A 562 -17.43 -13.67 24.83
N ARG A 563 -16.84 -14.87 24.89
CA ARG A 563 -17.46 -16.11 24.41
C ARG A 563 -18.77 -16.42 25.15
N PHE A 564 -18.78 -16.26 26.48
CA PHE A 564 -19.99 -16.47 27.30
C PHE A 564 -21.11 -15.45 26.99
N ALA A 565 -20.77 -14.15 26.88
CA ALA A 565 -21.75 -13.10 26.63
C ALA A 565 -22.31 -13.10 25.20
N ILE A 566 -21.53 -13.57 24.22
CA ILE A 566 -22.02 -13.79 22.85
C ILE A 566 -22.90 -15.06 22.81
N GLY A 567 -22.45 -16.16 23.42
CA GLY A 567 -23.21 -17.42 23.52
C GLY A 567 -23.21 -18.24 22.22
N GLU A 568 -23.51 -19.55 22.33
CA GLU A 568 -23.36 -20.50 21.23
C GLU A 568 -24.24 -20.18 20.01
N GLU A 569 -25.49 -19.73 20.22
CA GLU A 569 -26.41 -19.40 19.12
C GLU A 569 -25.84 -18.32 18.19
N LEU A 570 -25.30 -17.26 18.77
CA LEU A 570 -24.73 -16.14 18.03
C LEU A 570 -23.31 -16.47 17.54
N MET A 571 -22.52 -17.25 18.28
CA MET A 571 -21.23 -17.79 17.81
C MET A 571 -21.40 -18.59 16.51
N ASN A 572 -22.44 -19.43 16.43
CA ASN A 572 -22.74 -20.25 15.24
C ASN A 572 -23.24 -19.44 14.02
N ARG A 573 -23.51 -18.13 14.17
CA ARG A 573 -23.87 -17.23 13.06
C ARG A 573 -22.67 -16.42 12.52
N PHE A 574 -21.54 -16.39 13.21
CA PHE A 574 -20.29 -15.81 12.67
C PHE A 574 -19.55 -16.84 11.81
N THR A 575 -18.99 -16.40 10.68
CA THR A 575 -18.10 -17.22 9.85
C THR A 575 -16.68 -17.26 10.42
N MET A 576 -16.30 -16.26 11.22
CA MET A 576 -15.05 -16.24 11.98
C MET A 576 -15.21 -15.34 13.21
N VAL A 577 -14.64 -15.76 14.35
CA VAL A 577 -14.26 -14.84 15.44
C VAL A 577 -12.83 -15.16 15.87
N LYS A 578 -12.01 -14.11 16.05
CA LYS A 578 -10.62 -14.18 16.49
C LYS A 578 -10.41 -13.25 17.69
N PHE A 579 -9.54 -13.71 18.59
CA PHE A 579 -9.06 -12.95 19.74
C PHE A 579 -7.56 -12.73 19.53
N HIS A 580 -7.11 -11.48 19.66
CA HIS A 580 -5.72 -11.11 19.42
C HIS A 580 -5.18 -10.27 20.57
N VAL A 581 -3.91 -10.51 20.93
CA VAL A 581 -3.14 -9.69 21.87
C VAL A 581 -2.12 -8.88 21.07
N HIS A 582 -2.08 -7.57 21.29
CA HIS A 582 -1.23 -6.65 20.54
C HIS A 582 -0.38 -5.80 21.48
N GLY A 583 0.92 -6.11 21.51
CA GLY A 583 1.91 -5.52 22.41
C GLY A 583 2.14 -6.36 23.68
N SER A 584 2.97 -5.83 24.57
CA SER A 584 3.25 -6.39 25.90
C SER A 584 3.58 -5.26 26.87
N SER A 585 3.24 -5.44 28.15
CA SER A 585 3.56 -4.49 29.21
C SER A 585 5.01 -4.72 29.68
N PRO A 586 5.92 -3.73 29.57
CA PRO A 586 7.31 -3.87 29.97
C PRO A 586 7.49 -3.74 31.49
N ASP A 587 8.58 -4.30 32.02
CA ASP A 587 8.96 -4.15 33.42
C ASP A 587 9.06 -2.66 33.84
N ASN A 588 8.37 -2.31 34.92
CA ASN A 588 8.33 -0.95 35.51
C ASN A 588 8.04 0.16 34.46
N PRO A 589 6.84 0.17 33.86
CA PRO A 589 6.53 1.03 32.73
C PRO A 589 6.49 2.52 33.14
N ARG A 590 7.26 3.36 32.44
CA ARG A 590 7.42 4.80 32.75
C ARG A 590 6.15 5.65 32.66
N ASN A 591 5.08 5.13 32.05
CA ASN A 591 3.76 5.74 31.95
C ASN A 591 2.71 4.66 31.62
N GLN A 592 1.42 5.01 31.73
CA GLN A 592 0.32 4.08 31.47
C GLN A 592 0.30 3.60 30.01
N GLU A 593 0.50 4.49 29.03
CA GLU A 593 0.43 4.16 27.60
C GLU A 593 1.38 3.04 27.17
N LEU A 594 2.57 2.93 27.79
CA LEU A 594 3.51 1.84 27.53
C LEU A 594 3.19 0.56 28.31
N ALA A 595 2.36 0.63 29.35
CA ALA A 595 1.84 -0.52 30.07
C ALA A 595 0.56 -1.10 29.41
N THR A 596 0.01 -0.41 28.42
CA THR A 596 -1.23 -0.77 27.73
C THR A 596 -0.97 -1.81 26.64
N VAL A 597 -1.77 -2.86 26.63
CA VAL A 597 -1.84 -3.91 25.61
C VAL A 597 -3.24 -3.89 25.01
N ASP A 598 -3.33 -3.92 23.68
CA ASP A 598 -4.61 -3.95 22.98
C ASP A 598 -5.09 -5.39 22.81
N PHE A 599 -6.26 -5.70 23.36
CA PHE A 599 -6.95 -6.97 23.17
C PHE A 599 -8.09 -6.78 22.18
N ARG A 600 -7.84 -7.21 20.94
CA ARG A 600 -8.70 -7.03 19.77
C ARG A 600 -9.54 -8.28 19.53
N ILE A 601 -10.85 -8.11 19.53
CA ILE A 601 -11.83 -9.14 19.15
C ILE A 601 -12.31 -8.80 17.73
N PHE A 602 -11.98 -9.63 16.76
CA PHE A 602 -12.36 -9.48 15.35
C PHE A 602 -13.42 -10.51 14.97
N ALA A 603 -14.43 -10.13 14.21
CA ALA A 603 -15.52 -11.00 13.80
C ALA A 603 -15.97 -10.77 12.35
N GLN A 604 -16.38 -11.85 11.67
CA GLN A 604 -16.94 -11.85 10.32
C GLN A 604 -18.26 -12.66 10.28
N ALA A 605 -19.22 -12.23 9.47
CA ALA A 605 -20.48 -12.94 9.20
C ALA A 605 -21.06 -12.59 7.82
N GLN A 606 -22.02 -13.38 7.33
CA GLN A 606 -22.79 -13.03 6.12
C GLN A 606 -23.90 -12.00 6.38
N ASP A 607 -24.33 -11.86 7.63
CA ASP A 607 -25.47 -11.03 8.04
C ASP A 607 -24.98 -9.74 8.72
N ALA A 608 -25.26 -8.59 8.08
CA ALA A 608 -24.88 -7.27 8.61
C ALA A 608 -25.57 -6.91 9.93
N SER A 609 -26.77 -7.44 10.20
CA SER A 609 -27.56 -7.10 11.40
C SER A 609 -26.90 -7.57 12.70
N LEU A 610 -26.00 -8.57 12.61
CA LEU A 610 -25.16 -9.03 13.71
C LEU A 610 -24.16 -7.96 14.20
N PHE A 611 -23.87 -6.97 13.37
CA PHE A 611 -22.98 -5.85 13.70
C PHE A 611 -23.75 -4.52 13.84
N ASP A 612 -25.06 -4.57 14.06
CA ASP A 612 -25.85 -3.39 14.43
C ASP A 612 -25.59 -3.02 15.91
N PRO A 613 -25.02 -1.84 16.21
CA PRO A 613 -24.72 -1.43 17.58
C PRO A 613 -25.97 -1.07 18.41
N THR A 614 -27.15 -1.00 17.77
CA THR A 614 -28.44 -0.77 18.43
C THR A 614 -29.19 -2.06 18.78
N SER A 615 -28.78 -3.20 18.20
CA SER A 615 -29.38 -4.51 18.49
C SER A 615 -28.97 -5.02 19.88
N VAL A 616 -29.92 -5.58 20.63
CA VAL A 616 -29.68 -6.23 21.94
C VAL A 616 -28.80 -7.48 21.79
N ASP A 617 -28.84 -8.10 20.61
CA ASP A 617 -28.07 -9.29 20.25
C ASP A 617 -26.99 -8.99 19.21
N GLY A 618 -26.62 -7.71 19.04
CA GLY A 618 -25.49 -7.31 18.21
C GLY A 618 -24.14 -7.63 18.87
N PHE A 619 -23.14 -7.98 18.05
CA PHE A 619 -21.75 -8.25 18.44
C PHE A 619 -21.19 -7.21 19.41
N ALA A 620 -21.25 -5.93 19.00
CA ALA A 620 -20.78 -4.81 19.81
C ALA A 620 -21.53 -4.69 21.15
N ARG A 621 -22.83 -5.03 21.17
CA ARG A 621 -23.66 -4.94 22.37
C ARG A 621 -23.34 -6.03 23.39
N LYS A 622 -23.17 -7.28 22.96
CA LYS A 622 -22.74 -8.38 23.85
C LYS A 622 -21.39 -8.10 24.49
N LEU A 623 -20.44 -7.55 23.72
CA LEU A 623 -19.14 -7.14 24.25
C LEU A 623 -19.26 -5.92 25.18
N TYR A 624 -20.18 -4.99 24.93
CA TYR A 624 -20.47 -3.87 25.85
C TYR A 624 -20.93 -4.36 27.24
N GLU A 625 -21.68 -5.46 27.30
CA GLU A 625 -22.23 -6.01 28.55
C GLU A 625 -21.17 -6.71 29.42
N THR A 626 -19.97 -6.99 28.88
CA THR A 626 -18.83 -7.48 29.67
C THR A 626 -18.06 -6.37 30.41
N VAL A 627 -18.15 -5.10 29.95
CA VAL A 627 -17.30 -3.98 30.41
C VAL A 627 -17.35 -3.71 31.93
N LEU A 628 -18.49 -3.96 32.59
CA LEU A 628 -18.67 -3.72 34.02
C LEU A 628 -18.51 -4.98 34.90
N GLN A 629 -18.23 -6.13 34.29
CA GLN A 629 -17.92 -7.41 34.96
C GLN A 629 -16.52 -7.94 34.63
N SER A 630 -15.75 -7.16 33.87
CA SER A 630 -14.40 -7.48 33.39
C SER A 630 -13.34 -7.61 34.48
N CYS A 631 -12.22 -8.24 34.14
CA CYS A 631 -11.03 -8.24 35.00
C CYS A 631 -10.54 -6.80 35.33
N PRO A 632 -9.83 -6.59 36.46
CA PRO A 632 -9.35 -5.26 36.84
C PRO A 632 -8.26 -4.72 35.89
N VAL A 633 -8.57 -3.66 35.15
CA VAL A 633 -7.57 -2.80 34.49
C VAL A 633 -6.84 -1.95 35.53
N SER A 634 -5.74 -2.49 36.03
CA SER A 634 -4.97 -1.95 37.14
C SER A 634 -4.23 -0.65 36.79
N SER A 635 -4.91 0.49 36.89
CA SER A 635 -4.26 1.77 37.22
C SER A 635 -4.06 1.83 38.74
N ALA A 636 -2.80 1.78 39.18
CA ALA A 636 -2.45 1.64 40.59
C ALA A 636 -2.55 2.97 41.36
N ALA A 637 -3.78 3.39 41.70
CA ALA A 637 -4.04 4.50 42.62
C ALA A 637 -4.38 3.98 44.03
N SER A 638 -3.57 4.35 45.03
CA SER A 638 -3.70 3.84 46.39
C SER A 638 -4.88 4.45 47.16
N THR A 639 -5.70 3.58 47.75
CA THR A 639 -6.38 3.79 49.05
C THR A 639 -7.10 5.13 49.26
N ILE A 640 -8.35 5.26 48.78
CA ILE A 640 -9.54 5.78 49.50
C ILE A 640 -10.79 5.75 48.57
N THR A 641 -12.01 5.76 49.13
CA THR A 641 -13.32 5.83 48.42
C THR A 641 -13.71 4.64 47.51
N LYS A 642 -13.63 3.42 48.05
CA LYS A 642 -14.05 2.14 47.42
C LYS A 642 -15.56 2.02 47.05
N ALA A 643 -16.38 3.05 47.29
CA ALA A 643 -17.83 3.02 47.10
C ALA A 643 -18.35 3.86 45.90
N MET A 644 -17.52 4.71 45.29
CA MET A 644 -17.94 5.59 44.18
C MET A 644 -17.08 5.44 42.91
N LEU A 645 -15.84 4.93 43.03
CA LEU A 645 -15.02 4.56 41.86
C LEU A 645 -15.40 3.21 41.21
N MET A 646 -16.26 2.40 41.85
CA MET A 646 -16.71 1.11 41.30
C MET A 646 -17.43 1.22 39.94
N ALA A 647 -17.91 2.41 39.57
CA ALA A 647 -18.51 2.68 38.26
C ALA A 647 -17.50 3.17 37.19
N LEU A 648 -16.21 3.29 37.53
CA LEU A 648 -15.17 3.92 36.69
C LEU A 648 -13.85 3.12 36.64
N GLN A 649 -13.84 1.85 37.09
CA GLN A 649 -12.67 0.95 37.04
C GLN A 649 -12.93 -0.33 36.22
N GLY A 650 -13.87 -0.28 35.27
CA GLY A 650 -14.03 -1.29 34.22
C GLY A 650 -13.02 -1.11 33.08
N VAL A 651 -12.89 -2.13 32.21
CA VAL A 651 -11.90 -2.12 31.11
C VAL A 651 -12.04 -0.88 30.22
N SER A 652 -10.93 -0.19 29.98
CA SER A 652 -10.83 0.91 29.02
C SER A 652 -11.05 0.36 27.61
N ARG A 653 -11.88 1.01 26.80
CA ARG A 653 -12.25 0.57 25.45
C ARG A 653 -11.91 1.64 24.40
N SER A 654 -11.92 1.26 23.12
CA SER A 654 -11.87 2.26 22.05
C SER A 654 -13.01 3.29 22.21
N ASN A 655 -12.65 4.56 22.08
CA ASN A 655 -13.62 5.66 21.98
C ASN A 655 -14.28 5.71 20.59
N ASP A 656 -13.65 5.12 19.57
CA ASP A 656 -14.19 5.04 18.22
C ASP A 656 -14.97 3.73 18.02
N ILE A 657 -16.28 3.82 18.19
CA ILE A 657 -17.20 2.69 17.99
C ILE A 657 -17.51 2.40 16.50
N ARG A 658 -16.96 3.16 15.54
CA ARG A 658 -17.22 2.92 14.11
C ARG A 658 -16.60 1.60 13.63
N GLN A 659 -15.53 1.15 14.29
CA GLN A 659 -14.89 -0.15 14.04
C GLN A 659 -15.80 -1.35 14.38
N SER A 660 -16.77 -1.17 15.28
CA SER A 660 -17.67 -2.26 15.72
C SER A 660 -18.99 -2.33 14.93
N ALA A 661 -19.12 -1.54 13.85
CA ALA A 661 -20.27 -1.54 12.95
C ALA A 661 -19.98 -2.36 11.68
N ALA A 662 -21.03 -2.81 10.98
CA ALA A 662 -20.91 -3.63 9.77
C ALA A 662 -20.08 -2.96 8.65
N LYS A 663 -18.85 -3.44 8.42
CA LYS A 663 -18.04 -3.11 7.24
C LYS A 663 -18.10 -4.28 6.25
N SER A 664 -18.59 -4.07 5.02
CA SER A 664 -18.48 -5.09 3.96
C SER A 664 -17.01 -5.39 3.64
N TYR A 665 -16.71 -6.65 3.36
CA TYR A 665 -15.40 -7.09 2.87
C TYR A 665 -15.52 -7.93 1.59
N TRP A 666 -14.40 -8.06 0.87
CA TRP A 666 -14.37 -8.61 -0.49
C TRP A 666 -13.39 -9.77 -0.57
N GLU A 667 -13.86 -10.92 -1.06
CA GLU A 667 -13.01 -12.07 -1.32
C GLU A 667 -12.32 -11.92 -2.68
N TYR A 668 -11.04 -12.33 -2.76
CA TYR A 668 -10.21 -12.16 -3.95
C TYR A 668 -9.55 -13.48 -4.35
N PHE A 669 -10.14 -14.17 -5.34
CA PHE A 669 -9.63 -15.42 -5.89
C PHE A 669 -8.74 -15.14 -7.10
N VAL A 670 -7.47 -15.51 -7.01
CA VAL A 670 -6.46 -15.18 -8.02
C VAL A 670 -6.15 -16.41 -8.87
N THR A 671 -6.53 -16.35 -10.15
CA THR A 671 -6.38 -17.45 -11.12
C THR A 671 -5.56 -17.01 -12.33
N SER A 672 -5.21 -17.95 -13.21
CA SER A 672 -4.77 -17.64 -14.57
C SER A 672 -5.96 -17.64 -15.54
N ILE A 673 -5.92 -16.79 -16.57
CA ILE A 673 -6.88 -16.75 -17.69
C ILE A 673 -6.14 -16.65 -19.03
N PRO A 674 -6.57 -17.29 -20.13
CA PRO A 674 -5.89 -17.20 -21.43
C PRO A 674 -5.74 -15.75 -21.91
N GLN A 675 -4.55 -15.36 -22.39
CA GLN A 675 -4.34 -13.99 -22.88
C GLN A 675 -5.29 -13.64 -24.05
N SER A 676 -5.69 -14.65 -24.84
CA SER A 676 -6.59 -14.53 -25.99
C SER A 676 -8.05 -14.15 -25.67
N VAL A 677 -8.47 -14.12 -24.40
CA VAL A 677 -9.81 -13.62 -24.01
C VAL A 677 -9.80 -12.21 -23.42
N CYS A 678 -8.61 -11.59 -23.32
CA CYS A 678 -8.45 -10.18 -23.03
C CYS A 678 -8.59 -9.41 -24.34
N GLU A 679 -9.63 -8.59 -24.51
CA GLU A 679 -9.81 -7.76 -25.71
C GLU A 679 -8.88 -6.54 -25.67
N HIS A 680 -7.57 -6.80 -25.77
CA HIS A 680 -6.52 -5.80 -25.61
C HIS A 680 -6.57 -4.79 -26.77
N ARG A 681 -7.02 -3.56 -26.49
CA ARG A 681 -7.09 -2.47 -27.48
C ARG A 681 -6.51 -1.18 -26.96
N VAL A 682 -6.05 -0.34 -27.88
CA VAL A 682 -5.69 1.05 -27.63
C VAL A 682 -6.72 1.96 -28.29
N HIS A 683 -7.21 2.93 -27.53
CA HIS A 683 -8.17 3.95 -27.95
C HIS A 683 -7.55 5.35 -27.83
N PHE A 684 -7.94 6.25 -28.72
CA PHE A 684 -7.37 7.61 -28.82
C PHE A 684 -8.48 8.66 -28.65
N LEU A 685 -8.20 9.74 -27.92
CA LEU A 685 -9.12 10.86 -27.74
C LEU A 685 -8.72 12.08 -28.60
N TYR A 686 -7.96 11.82 -29.68
CA TYR A 686 -7.36 12.82 -30.56
C TYR A 686 -7.20 12.29 -32.00
N ASP A 687 -7.05 13.21 -32.96
CA ASP A 687 -6.87 12.96 -34.41
C ASP A 687 -7.93 12.02 -35.06
N ASP A 688 -9.11 11.84 -34.44
CA ASP A 688 -10.20 10.91 -34.84
C ASP A 688 -9.74 9.48 -35.19
N LYS A 689 -8.67 9.00 -34.54
CA LYS A 689 -8.05 7.70 -34.84
C LYS A 689 -8.95 6.52 -34.42
N PRO A 690 -9.12 5.49 -35.27
CA PRO A 690 -9.77 4.24 -34.86
C PRO A 690 -8.93 3.51 -33.81
N SER A 691 -9.58 2.70 -32.98
CA SER A 691 -8.88 1.88 -32.00
C SER A 691 -8.09 0.74 -32.65
N ILE A 692 -6.97 0.39 -32.03
CA ILE A 692 -6.03 -0.63 -32.52
C ILE A 692 -6.10 -1.86 -31.61
N ASN A 693 -6.37 -3.03 -32.18
CA ASN A 693 -6.28 -4.30 -31.46
C ASN A 693 -4.81 -4.69 -31.31
N ILE A 694 -4.40 -5.07 -30.10
CA ILE A 694 -3.04 -5.51 -29.78
C ILE A 694 -3.02 -7.05 -29.81
N PRO A 695 -2.14 -7.68 -30.61
CA PRO A 695 -2.05 -9.14 -30.65
C PRO A 695 -1.48 -9.69 -29.34
N ALA A 696 -1.95 -10.87 -28.93
CA ALA A 696 -1.30 -11.64 -27.88
C ALA A 696 0.13 -12.05 -28.30
N PRO A 697 1.05 -12.34 -27.35
CA PRO A 697 2.42 -12.71 -27.66
C PRO A 697 2.50 -13.90 -28.65
N PRO A 698 3.30 -13.80 -29.74
CA PRO A 698 3.30 -14.79 -30.81
C PRO A 698 4.00 -16.11 -30.45
N ILE A 699 4.82 -16.10 -29.40
CA ILE A 699 5.50 -17.25 -28.84
C ILE A 699 5.20 -17.26 -27.34
N THR A 700 4.75 -18.39 -26.82
CA THR A 700 4.42 -18.58 -25.40
C THR A 700 4.92 -19.93 -24.91
N CYS A 701 5.08 -20.09 -23.59
CA CYS A 701 5.57 -21.33 -22.97
C CYS A 701 4.82 -21.62 -21.67
N ASP A 702 4.57 -22.90 -21.36
CA ASP A 702 4.07 -23.32 -20.05
C ASP A 702 5.24 -23.80 -19.19
N TYR A 703 5.31 -23.28 -17.97
CA TYR A 703 6.41 -23.50 -17.03
C TYR A 703 6.05 -24.43 -15.87
N GLY A 704 4.76 -24.74 -15.67
CA GLY A 704 4.29 -25.49 -14.50
C GLY A 704 4.65 -24.82 -13.15
N PRO A 705 4.71 -25.61 -12.06
CA PRO A 705 5.21 -25.16 -10.76
C PRO A 705 6.74 -24.91 -10.82
N GLN A 706 7.20 -23.82 -10.21
CA GLN A 706 8.64 -23.55 -10.10
C GLN A 706 9.32 -24.48 -9.08
N ASP A 707 10.62 -24.72 -9.31
CA ASP A 707 11.48 -25.48 -8.41
C ASP A 707 11.67 -24.78 -7.06
N SER A 708 11.98 -25.58 -6.03
CA SER A 708 12.23 -25.13 -4.67
C SER A 708 13.32 -26.01 -4.07
N TYR A 709 14.39 -25.39 -3.56
CA TYR A 709 15.62 -26.09 -3.21
C TYR A 709 16.31 -25.52 -1.96
N GLU A 710 16.93 -26.42 -1.20
CA GLU A 710 17.94 -26.08 -0.20
C GLU A 710 19.29 -25.81 -0.88
N THR A 711 20.22 -25.15 -0.18
CA THR A 711 21.53 -24.81 -0.76
C THR A 711 22.33 -26.07 -1.15
N GLU A 712 22.92 -26.10 -2.35
CA GLU A 712 23.58 -27.30 -2.90
C GLU A 712 24.81 -27.73 -2.09
N ASP A 713 25.68 -26.78 -1.75
CA ASP A 713 26.91 -26.98 -0.97
C ASP A 713 26.81 -26.31 0.42
N PRO A 714 26.10 -26.88 1.41
CA PRO A 714 25.90 -26.26 2.72
C PRO A 714 27.20 -26.26 3.55
N VAL A 715 27.61 -25.08 4.01
CA VAL A 715 28.75 -24.94 4.92
C VAL A 715 28.28 -25.21 6.36
N PRO A 716 28.85 -26.19 7.09
CA PRO A 716 28.39 -26.54 8.42
C PRO A 716 28.43 -25.33 9.38
N CYS A 717 27.29 -24.96 9.97
CA CYS A 717 27.15 -23.73 10.76
C CYS A 717 28.13 -23.61 11.94
N GLY A 718 28.65 -24.72 12.47
CA GLY A 718 29.68 -24.72 13.51
C GLY A 718 31.09 -24.33 13.03
N SER A 719 31.37 -24.36 11.72
CA SER A 719 32.69 -24.00 11.16
C SER A 719 33.01 -22.50 11.28
N PHE A 720 31.96 -21.66 11.35
CA PHE A 720 32.09 -20.21 11.52
C PHE A 720 32.55 -19.79 12.93
N GLY A 721 32.72 -20.75 13.85
CA GLY A 721 33.23 -20.55 15.20
C GLY A 721 32.14 -20.40 16.26
N ALA A 722 32.53 -19.98 17.47
CA ALA A 722 31.61 -19.86 18.60
C ALA A 722 30.50 -18.83 18.33
N THR A 723 29.26 -19.18 18.68
CA THR A 723 28.05 -18.38 18.47
C THR A 723 27.64 -17.58 19.71
N ILE A 724 26.61 -16.75 19.55
CA ILE A 724 25.84 -16.09 20.60
C ILE A 724 24.40 -15.89 20.10
N GLU A 725 23.41 -16.03 20.99
CA GLU A 725 22.01 -15.76 20.65
C GLU A 725 21.77 -14.26 20.47
N ALA A 726 21.44 -13.84 19.24
CA ALA A 726 21.18 -12.46 18.87
C ALA A 726 20.15 -12.36 17.74
N PRO A 727 19.43 -11.24 17.57
CA PRO A 727 18.47 -11.07 16.48
C PRO A 727 19.10 -11.25 15.10
N LEU A 728 18.50 -12.08 14.24
CA LEU A 728 18.95 -12.34 12.86
C LEU A 728 19.24 -11.04 12.07
N GLY A 729 18.40 -10.02 12.28
CA GLY A 729 18.50 -8.69 11.66
C GLY A 729 19.69 -7.84 12.10
N TYR A 730 20.54 -8.33 13.01
CA TYR A 730 21.85 -7.71 13.32
C TYR A 730 22.91 -8.01 12.26
N ILE A 731 22.72 -9.03 11.41
CA ILE A 731 23.65 -9.44 10.34
C ILE A 731 22.94 -9.50 8.98
N ALA A 732 21.76 -10.11 8.90
CA ALA A 732 20.98 -10.14 7.66
C ALA A 732 20.28 -8.80 7.42
N LEU A 733 20.16 -8.39 6.15
CA LEU A 733 19.18 -7.45 5.62
C LEU A 733 18.02 -8.24 5.00
N GLY A 734 16.90 -7.59 4.64
CA GLY A 734 15.81 -8.27 3.95
C GLY A 734 14.60 -7.40 3.65
N ARG A 735 13.62 -7.97 2.93
CA ARG A 735 12.31 -7.35 2.65
C ARG A 735 11.24 -8.45 2.44
N SER A 736 9.97 -8.09 2.63
CA SER A 736 8.80 -8.97 2.43
C SER A 736 7.61 -8.23 1.84
N GLY A 737 6.71 -8.98 1.20
CA GLY A 737 5.45 -8.49 0.61
C GLY A 737 4.48 -9.60 0.23
N ASP A 738 3.21 -9.25 0.07
CA ASP A 738 2.12 -10.13 -0.32
C ASP A 738 2.13 -10.58 -1.80
N LYS A 739 1.45 -11.68 -2.10
CA LYS A 739 0.97 -12.03 -3.43
C LYS A 739 -0.41 -12.68 -3.34
N ALA A 740 -1.43 -11.87 -3.07
CA ALA A 740 -2.72 -12.34 -2.55
C ALA A 740 -2.55 -13.08 -1.21
N SER A 741 -3.05 -14.32 -1.04
CA SER A 741 -2.87 -15.04 0.22
C SER A 741 -1.44 -15.55 0.46
N ASP A 742 -0.57 -15.57 -0.56
CA ASP A 742 0.86 -15.89 -0.39
C ASP A 742 1.63 -14.71 0.24
N ALA A 743 2.71 -15.01 0.97
CA ALA A 743 3.64 -14.02 1.50
C ALA A 743 5.08 -14.34 1.09
N ASN A 744 5.78 -13.35 0.55
CA ASN A 744 7.17 -13.45 0.12
C ASN A 744 8.12 -12.83 1.16
N VAL A 745 9.32 -13.37 1.31
CA VAL A 745 10.39 -12.77 2.14
C VAL A 745 11.78 -13.16 1.62
N GLY A 746 12.64 -12.15 1.41
CA GLY A 746 14.04 -12.36 1.04
C GLY A 746 15.00 -11.79 2.09
N PHE A 747 16.09 -12.51 2.33
CA PHE A 747 17.18 -12.11 3.24
C PHE A 747 18.51 -12.04 2.48
N PHE A 748 19.34 -11.05 2.76
CA PHE A 748 20.61 -10.84 2.06
C PHE A 748 21.71 -10.24 2.95
N VAL A 749 22.98 -10.37 2.55
CA VAL A 749 24.16 -9.98 3.36
C VAL A 749 25.31 -9.46 2.49
N SER A 750 26.11 -8.53 3.04
CA SER A 750 27.19 -7.87 2.30
C SER A 750 28.56 -8.57 2.39
N GLY A 751 28.79 -9.47 3.35
CA GLY A 751 29.99 -10.33 3.42
C GLY A 751 29.85 -11.67 2.69
N ALA A 752 30.98 -12.24 2.24
CA ALA A 752 31.02 -13.55 1.59
C ALA A 752 30.86 -14.71 2.60
N GLU A 753 31.58 -14.69 3.73
CA GLU A 753 31.39 -15.68 4.80
C GLU A 753 29.99 -15.62 5.43
N GLU A 754 29.41 -14.41 5.48
CA GLU A 754 28.04 -14.21 5.96
C GLU A 754 27.02 -14.83 5.00
N TRP A 755 27.28 -14.79 3.69
CA TRP A 755 26.47 -15.44 2.67
C TRP A 755 26.49 -16.96 2.80
N ASP A 756 27.68 -17.56 2.95
CA ASP A 756 27.81 -18.99 3.18
C ASP A 756 27.14 -19.45 4.47
N TRP A 757 27.17 -18.64 5.54
CA TRP A 757 26.39 -18.89 6.74
C TRP A 757 24.88 -18.74 6.49
N LEU A 758 24.44 -17.64 5.87
CA LEU A 758 23.03 -17.32 5.67
C LEU A 758 22.31 -18.41 4.86
N ARG A 759 22.87 -18.82 3.71
CA ARG A 759 22.27 -19.85 2.83
C ARG A 759 22.24 -21.24 3.48
N SER A 760 23.23 -21.54 4.33
CA SER A 760 23.33 -22.83 5.05
C SER A 760 22.52 -22.86 6.35
N PHE A 761 22.17 -21.70 6.91
CA PHE A 761 21.36 -21.57 8.12
C PHE A 761 19.86 -21.41 7.83
N LEU A 762 19.51 -20.55 6.87
CA LEU A 762 18.13 -20.33 6.43
C LEU A 762 17.71 -21.42 5.43
N THR A 763 17.32 -22.56 6.00
CA THR A 763 16.60 -23.64 5.33
C THR A 763 15.08 -23.43 5.43
N ILE A 764 14.29 -24.16 4.64
CA ILE A 764 12.82 -24.18 4.73
C ILE A 764 12.40 -24.55 6.15
N ASN A 765 13.01 -25.59 6.71
CA ASN A 765 12.76 -26.04 8.09
C ASN A 765 13.13 -24.96 9.13
N LYS A 766 14.19 -24.17 8.90
CA LYS A 766 14.54 -23.06 9.79
C LYS A 766 13.50 -21.93 9.72
N ILE A 767 12.95 -21.62 8.55
CA ILE A 767 11.86 -20.62 8.47
C ILE A 767 10.61 -21.10 9.22
N GLN A 768 10.24 -22.39 9.12
CA GLN A 768 9.14 -22.97 9.91
C GLN A 768 9.37 -22.84 11.43
N GLU A 769 10.59 -23.13 11.89
CA GLU A 769 10.99 -22.96 13.30
C GLU A 769 10.96 -21.49 13.75
N LEU A 770 11.43 -20.57 12.91
CA LEU A 770 11.45 -19.14 13.21
C LEU A 770 10.06 -18.51 13.20
N LEU A 771 9.13 -18.98 12.37
CA LEU A 771 7.71 -18.63 12.47
C LEU A 771 7.13 -19.15 13.80
N GLY A 772 7.28 -20.46 14.06
CA GLY A 772 6.70 -21.12 15.23
C GLY A 772 5.22 -21.48 15.06
N PRO A 773 4.62 -22.16 16.06
CA PRO A 773 3.31 -22.81 15.92
C PRO A 773 2.12 -21.86 15.76
N GLU A 774 2.27 -20.58 16.10
CA GLU A 774 1.22 -19.56 16.00
C GLU A 774 1.16 -18.89 14.61
N GLU A 775 2.25 -18.94 13.85
CA GLU A 775 2.43 -18.27 12.55
C GLU A 775 2.63 -19.24 11.37
N TYR A 776 3.06 -20.49 11.63
CA TYR A 776 3.21 -21.51 10.59
C TYR A 776 2.00 -22.46 10.50
N TYR A 777 1.16 -22.25 9.49
CA TYR A 777 -0.10 -23.00 9.29
C TYR A 777 0.05 -24.30 8.48
N GLY A 778 1.22 -24.95 8.52
CA GLY A 778 1.47 -26.22 7.82
C GLY A 778 1.41 -26.14 6.29
N ARG A 779 1.55 -24.93 5.72
CA ARG A 779 1.53 -24.67 4.27
C ARG A 779 2.90 -24.86 3.62
N ARG A 780 2.93 -25.07 2.30
CA ARG A 780 4.17 -25.13 1.52
C ARG A 780 4.96 -23.82 1.67
N ILE A 781 6.27 -23.92 1.85
CA ILE A 781 7.20 -22.80 1.75
C ILE A 781 8.18 -23.15 0.65
N ASP A 782 8.29 -22.28 -0.35
CA ASP A 782 9.27 -22.40 -1.43
C ASP A 782 10.54 -21.62 -1.12
N ARG A 783 11.69 -22.06 -1.65
CA ARG A 783 13.02 -21.48 -1.41
C ARG A 783 13.87 -21.47 -2.67
N PHE A 784 14.57 -20.36 -2.96
CA PHE A 784 15.62 -20.29 -3.99
C PHE A 784 16.71 -19.26 -3.65
N GLU A 785 17.79 -19.20 -4.44
CA GLU A 785 18.96 -18.35 -4.17
C GLU A 785 19.35 -17.45 -5.35
N MET A 786 19.61 -16.18 -5.07
CA MET A 786 20.22 -15.23 -6.00
C MET A 786 21.67 -14.97 -5.58
N LYS A 787 22.54 -15.96 -5.83
CA LYS A 787 23.94 -16.02 -5.37
C LYS A 787 24.77 -14.77 -5.65
N ASN A 788 24.56 -14.14 -6.81
CA ASN A 788 25.29 -12.97 -7.27
C ASN A 788 25.04 -11.72 -6.40
N ILE A 789 23.84 -11.61 -5.81
CA ILE A 789 23.45 -10.52 -4.89
C ILE A 789 23.37 -10.99 -3.43
N ARG A 790 23.77 -12.25 -3.17
CA ARG A 790 23.82 -12.92 -1.86
C ARG A 790 22.49 -12.89 -1.12
N ALA A 791 21.40 -13.17 -1.85
CA ALA A 791 20.05 -13.26 -1.31
C ALA A 791 19.52 -14.70 -1.30
N VAL A 792 18.92 -15.11 -0.17
CA VAL A 792 18.03 -16.29 -0.07
C VAL A 792 16.60 -15.77 -0.08
N HIS A 793 15.73 -16.38 -0.88
CA HIS A 793 14.34 -15.99 -1.00
C HIS A 793 13.39 -17.12 -0.60
N PHE A 794 12.25 -16.75 -0.01
CA PHE A 794 11.17 -17.65 0.37
C PHE A 794 9.80 -17.15 -0.08
N LEU A 795 8.93 -18.07 -0.50
CA LEU A 795 7.50 -17.82 -0.70
C LEU A 795 6.68 -18.75 0.21
N LEU A 796 6.01 -18.17 1.20
CA LEU A 796 5.14 -18.86 2.14
C LEU A 796 3.73 -18.91 1.51
N LYS A 797 3.27 -20.11 1.14
CA LYS A 797 1.95 -20.28 0.53
C LYS A 797 0.84 -20.02 1.53
N ASP A 798 -0.20 -19.30 1.09
CA ASP A 798 -1.46 -19.13 1.83
C ASP A 798 -1.28 -18.69 3.31
N HIS A 799 -0.31 -17.79 3.55
CA HIS A 799 0.07 -17.31 4.88
C HIS A 799 -0.80 -16.11 5.35
N LEU A 800 -1.36 -15.33 4.43
CA LEU A 800 -2.18 -14.14 4.71
C LEU A 800 -3.70 -14.43 4.80
N ASP A 801 -4.09 -15.63 5.27
CA ASP A 801 -5.50 -16.07 5.43
C ASP A 801 -6.25 -16.10 4.08
N ARG A 802 -6.73 -14.94 3.59
CA ARG A 802 -7.43 -14.77 2.31
C ARG A 802 -7.00 -13.48 1.58
N GLY A 803 -5.77 -13.03 1.81
CA GLY A 803 -5.24 -11.79 1.23
C GLY A 803 -5.80 -10.52 1.86
N TYR A 804 -5.52 -9.36 1.26
CA TYR A 804 -5.65 -8.07 1.95
C TYR A 804 -7.05 -7.77 2.51
N ASN A 805 -8.09 -8.01 1.70
CA ASN A 805 -9.45 -7.55 2.01
C ASN A 805 -10.19 -8.43 3.03
N SER A 806 -9.86 -9.73 3.09
CA SER A 806 -10.53 -10.74 3.93
C SER A 806 -9.73 -11.14 5.16
N GLY A 807 -8.44 -10.81 5.20
CA GLY A 807 -7.50 -11.22 6.25
C GLY A 807 -7.88 -10.72 7.64
N SER A 808 -7.71 -11.60 8.63
CA SER A 808 -8.07 -11.34 10.04
C SER A 808 -6.97 -10.65 10.87
N LYS A 809 -5.70 -10.68 10.43
CA LYS A 809 -4.54 -10.10 11.13
C LYS A 809 -4.37 -8.58 10.90
N LEU A 810 -3.41 -7.98 11.63
CA LEU A 810 -2.98 -6.58 11.40
C LEU A 810 -2.02 -6.41 10.22
N ASP A 811 -1.11 -7.37 9.97
CA ASP A 811 -0.30 -7.37 8.74
C ASP A 811 -1.07 -8.14 7.65
N THR A 812 -1.78 -7.39 6.81
CA THR A 812 -2.57 -7.90 5.67
C THR A 812 -1.80 -7.84 4.34
N LEU A 813 -0.51 -7.47 4.38
CA LEU A 813 0.35 -7.26 3.20
C LEU A 813 1.73 -7.95 3.33
N ALA A 814 1.94 -8.76 4.38
CA ALA A 814 3.24 -9.30 4.78
C ALA A 814 4.39 -8.28 4.89
N LYS A 815 4.13 -6.96 4.98
CA LYS A 815 5.21 -5.95 4.95
C LYS A 815 6.04 -5.94 6.25
N ASN A 816 5.54 -6.55 7.33
CA ASN A 816 6.22 -6.69 8.63
C ASN A 816 6.88 -8.07 8.82
N LEU A 817 6.48 -9.10 8.05
CA LEU A 817 6.99 -10.47 8.15
C LEU A 817 8.53 -10.56 8.19
N CYS A 818 9.23 -9.79 7.35
CA CYS A 818 10.68 -9.73 7.36
C CYS A 818 11.23 -9.19 8.69
N GLU A 819 10.73 -8.06 9.19
CA GLU A 819 11.22 -7.48 10.45
C GLU A 819 10.85 -8.35 11.68
N TYR A 820 9.74 -9.09 11.63
CA TYR A 820 9.40 -10.12 12.61
C TYR A 820 10.44 -11.26 12.63
N LEU A 821 10.76 -11.84 11.47
CA LEU A 821 11.77 -12.90 11.36
C LEU A 821 13.19 -12.39 11.69
N ARG A 822 13.50 -11.13 11.36
CA ARG A 822 14.75 -10.44 11.74
C ARG A 822 14.86 -10.20 13.25
N ALA A 823 13.75 -10.05 13.96
CA ALA A 823 13.73 -9.88 15.42
C ALA A 823 13.94 -11.20 16.18
N LYS A 824 13.73 -12.37 15.56
CA LYS A 824 13.96 -13.68 16.18
C LYS A 824 15.44 -13.83 16.53
N HIS A 825 15.71 -14.26 17.76
CA HIS A 825 17.06 -14.60 18.22
C HIS A 825 17.52 -15.92 17.60
N VAL A 826 18.76 -15.94 17.14
CA VAL A 826 19.40 -17.10 16.52
C VAL A 826 20.89 -17.20 16.92
N PRO A 827 21.52 -18.39 16.82
CA PRO A 827 22.94 -18.57 17.10
C PRO A 827 23.83 -17.93 16.01
N ILE A 828 24.15 -16.64 16.16
CA ILE A 828 25.01 -15.90 15.24
C ILE A 828 26.49 -16.14 15.59
N PRO A 829 27.35 -16.51 14.63
CA PRO A 829 28.80 -16.60 14.83
C PRO A 829 29.40 -15.25 15.28
N ARG A 830 30.12 -15.24 16.42
CA ARG A 830 30.62 -14.01 17.07
C ARG A 830 31.49 -13.15 16.16
N LYS A 831 32.19 -13.77 15.19
CA LYS A 831 33.06 -13.06 14.23
C LYS A 831 32.31 -12.12 13.29
N PHE A 832 31.01 -12.32 13.07
CA PHE A 832 30.19 -11.41 12.26
C PHE A 832 29.80 -10.17 13.07
N LEU A 833 29.32 -10.35 14.31
CA LEU A 833 28.95 -9.26 15.21
C LEU A 833 30.14 -8.37 15.63
N GLN A 834 31.37 -8.89 15.56
CA GLN A 834 32.60 -8.11 15.76
C GLN A 834 32.79 -6.97 14.75
N LYS A 835 32.09 -7.00 13.60
CA LYS A 835 32.07 -5.91 12.60
C LYS A 835 31.13 -4.76 13.00
N GLY A 836 30.35 -4.93 14.06
CA GLY A 836 29.22 -4.10 14.43
C GLY A 836 27.88 -4.82 14.23
N HIS A 837 26.79 -4.19 14.66
CA HIS A 837 25.42 -4.61 14.37
C HIS A 837 24.79 -3.61 13.40
N LEU A 838 23.88 -4.08 12.54
CA LEU A 838 23.23 -3.26 11.50
C LEU A 838 22.46 -2.04 12.04
#